data_AF-A0A177WKT2-F1
#
_entry.id   AF-A0A177WKT2-F1
#
_cell.length_a   1.000
_cell.length_b   1.000
_cell.length_c   1.000
_cell.angle_alpha   90.00
_cell.angle_beta   90.00
_cell.angle_gamma   90.00
#
_symmetry.space_group_name_H-M   'P 1'
#
loop_
_entity.id
_entity.type
_entity.pdbx_description
1 polymer ?
#
loop_
_entity_poly.entity_id
_entity_poly.type
_entity_poly.pdbx_seq_one_letter_code
_entity_poly.pdbx_strand_id
1 'polypeptide(L)'
;MPFSSVKPQIHSLSFSTPVLYELEHLPPPTPNTANIFKHSSMIKNKHTFTSISRQDVSSIKDVQNTLDKDDRLSNLPTHCLPRVSVVMEGKAKITCLLNTSCSLADVIQDLCENHFMVASPDRQKNKDFSEPHILSDPESTLVANTYNFSNDYVLRVCETEELITDDKFYSSKVAHGTNLKLSLSAHLLAPSMCDSLADPVDNASLKKSVFLLQKYLKETEFRKHFLDVGGFIQLQKVAITAQQNTLAYTLGCIHTIIEQEWVSINQNLVSSSPTVLLDCTNVPLWCCFTNEFLEKLAFSLAVEVPGNIFKPITLICIWLLRSSTLSKSVDIFCKYIASQPSVLSNLVHCITSSYPEVQLGSLQLLNSLLTFPPERRRAVLMRLADSFGIRKSVAWLMNHHADQMFHESLIEFQHIVALDYFKGKHTKVDTELATHANVLDEIWSFADISSNGDKKWRLIGFLTETPTIELSRVGVLGLANFHFFICKNRKEYRQFVIDQLALSEEFRCPVARAAIEVCDVLLDVWQDFFKKSVISRYQPLFLLFEELFAITLRAFFRFWVDMDARQSESEIKRVVATLKSHIVSTLQSISDDEKVALDLFYKAMLQTSLTDIRSAQLKMNKQAEMTTCSDYLQAKAAINSSAREFIFQQRILTMRRGDFFSMANNDKSRSKTVRLYKLNAKCTKLMWIDFENTPTRDVADDKFPNHGIFNAKLFCSSKPYFLSSDC
;
A
#
# COMPACT_ATOMS: atom_id res chain seq x y z
N MET A 1 22.44 45.91 2.92
CA MET A 1 21.48 47.02 2.67
C MET A 1 20.15 46.41 2.21
N PRO A 2 19.00 47.01 2.55
CA PRO A 2 17.81 46.27 2.96
C PRO A 2 17.01 45.65 1.80
N PHE A 3 16.40 44.52 2.14
CA PHE A 3 15.46 43.73 1.36
C PHE A 3 14.27 44.58 0.89
N SER A 4 13.98 44.55 -0.41
CA SER A 4 12.68 44.94 -0.95
C SER A 4 12.03 43.75 -1.66
N SER A 5 10.75 43.59 -1.37
CA SER A 5 9.82 42.57 -1.82
C SER A 5 9.69 42.52 -3.34
N VAL A 6 10.02 41.38 -3.94
CA VAL A 6 9.60 41.03 -5.31
C VAL A 6 8.73 39.78 -5.24
N LYS A 7 7.43 39.96 -5.50
CA LYS A 7 6.48 38.87 -5.75
C LYS A 7 6.99 38.05 -6.95
N PRO A 8 7.01 36.71 -6.91
CA PRO A 8 7.30 35.93 -8.10
C PRO A 8 6.13 36.06 -9.08
N GLN A 9 6.35 36.78 -10.19
CA GLN A 9 5.51 36.66 -11.37
C GLN A 9 5.74 35.26 -11.95
N ILE A 10 4.74 34.39 -11.81
CA ILE A 10 4.65 33.12 -12.52
C ILE A 10 4.46 33.48 -13.99
N HIS A 11 5.53 33.50 -14.77
CA HIS A 11 5.42 33.46 -16.22
C HIS A 11 5.00 32.03 -16.60
N SER A 12 3.73 31.90 -16.96
CA SER A 12 3.17 30.75 -17.65
C SER A 12 3.97 30.50 -18.93
N LEU A 13 4.85 29.50 -18.92
CA LEU A 13 5.35 28.89 -20.15
C LEU A 13 4.21 28.04 -20.71
N SER A 14 3.50 28.62 -21.68
CA SER A 14 2.49 27.94 -22.48
C SER A 14 3.17 26.86 -23.33
N PHE A 15 3.16 25.61 -22.88
CA PHE A 15 3.30 24.47 -23.78
C PHE A 15 1.94 24.24 -24.45
N SER A 16 1.68 25.01 -25.51
CA SER A 16 0.55 24.81 -26.39
C SER A 16 0.85 23.66 -27.36
N THR A 17 0.53 22.43 -26.96
CA THR A 17 -0.03 21.37 -27.84
C THR A 17 -0.37 20.14 -26.99
N PRO A 18 -1.61 19.62 -27.05
CA PRO A 18 -2.01 18.43 -26.30
C PRO A 18 -1.48 17.18 -27.01
N VAL A 19 -0.54 16.47 -26.39
CA VAL A 19 -0.17 15.10 -26.80
C VAL A 19 -1.25 14.15 -26.28
N LEU A 20 -2.41 14.15 -26.94
CA LEU A 20 -3.52 13.21 -26.70
C LEU A 20 -3.84 12.34 -27.93
N TYR A 21 -3.03 12.41 -29.00
CA TYR A 21 -3.36 11.79 -30.30
C TYR A 21 -2.60 10.50 -30.66
N GLU A 22 -1.92 9.84 -29.72
CA GLU A 22 -1.22 8.56 -30.00
C GLU A 22 -1.79 7.34 -29.25
N LEU A 23 -3.06 7.38 -28.83
CA LEU A 23 -3.70 6.26 -28.13
C LEU A 23 -4.49 5.29 -29.02
N GLU A 24 -4.55 5.46 -30.36
CA GLU A 24 -5.49 4.69 -31.17
C GLU A 24 -4.96 3.59 -32.09
N HIS A 25 -3.66 3.47 -32.40
CA HIS A 25 -3.23 2.46 -33.39
C HIS A 25 -1.98 1.67 -33.01
N LEU A 26 -2.15 0.59 -32.23
CA LEU A 26 -1.23 -0.54 -32.21
C LEU A 26 -2.01 -1.87 -32.19
N PRO A 27 -1.60 -2.88 -32.98
CA PRO A 27 -2.37 -4.11 -33.19
C PRO A 27 -2.33 -5.02 -31.95
N PRO A 28 -3.33 -5.92 -31.79
CA PRO A 28 -3.38 -6.84 -30.65
C PRO A 28 -2.25 -7.89 -30.73
N PRO A 29 -1.73 -8.37 -29.59
CA PRO A 29 -0.76 -9.47 -29.58
C PRO A 29 -1.46 -10.80 -29.91
N THR A 30 -0.90 -11.55 -30.86
CA THR A 30 -1.33 -12.91 -31.25
C THR A 30 -1.03 -13.94 -30.15
N PRO A 31 -1.88 -14.96 -29.95
CA PRO A 31 -1.65 -16.01 -28.95
C PRO A 31 -0.85 -17.17 -29.56
N ASN A 32 0.29 -17.51 -28.96
CA ASN A 32 1.04 -18.77 -29.11
C ASN A 32 1.91 -18.85 -27.84
N THR A 33 1.94 -19.88 -26.99
CA THR A 33 1.72 -21.31 -27.20
C THR A 33 1.45 -21.94 -25.82
N ALA A 34 0.36 -22.69 -25.70
CA ALA A 34 0.19 -23.73 -24.69
C ALA A 34 0.63 -25.06 -25.29
N ASN A 35 1.52 -25.80 -24.62
CA ASN A 35 1.66 -27.27 -24.63
C ASN A 35 3.06 -27.67 -24.15
N ILE A 36 3.22 -28.05 -22.87
CA ILE A 36 4.04 -29.21 -22.48
C ILE A 36 3.44 -29.81 -21.18
N PHE A 37 2.65 -30.86 -21.31
CA PHE A 37 2.43 -31.87 -20.27
C PHE A 37 2.60 -33.23 -20.94
N LYS A 38 3.53 -34.05 -20.44
CA LYS A 38 3.35 -35.47 -20.05
C LYS A 38 4.66 -36.29 -20.12
N HIS A 39 4.68 -37.27 -19.20
CA HIS A 39 5.62 -38.39 -19.03
C HIS A 39 7.00 -37.99 -18.45
N SER A 40 7.51 -38.62 -17.39
CA SER A 40 7.62 -40.07 -17.22
C SER A 40 7.74 -40.52 -15.75
N SER A 41 7.47 -41.81 -15.58
CA SER A 41 7.28 -42.63 -14.39
C SER A 41 8.53 -43.44 -13.96
N MET A 42 8.41 -44.10 -12.80
CA MET A 42 9.18 -45.25 -12.25
C MET A 42 10.45 -44.88 -11.46
N ILE A 43 10.78 -45.50 -10.29
CA ILE A 43 11.04 -46.94 -10.08
C ILE A 43 10.97 -47.33 -8.57
N LYS A 44 10.15 -48.37 -8.29
CA LYS A 44 10.30 -49.61 -7.48
C LYS A 44 10.58 -49.65 -5.95
N ASN A 45 9.61 -50.31 -5.28
CA ASN A 45 9.67 -51.54 -4.43
C ASN A 45 10.65 -51.69 -3.26
N LYS A 46 10.12 -52.13 -2.09
CA LYS A 46 10.12 -53.56 -1.65
C LYS A 46 9.43 -53.76 -0.28
N HIS A 47 8.56 -54.79 -0.23
CA HIS A 47 8.29 -55.84 0.80
C HIS A 47 8.53 -55.54 2.31
N THR A 48 7.76 -56.02 3.29
CA THR A 48 7.22 -57.40 3.46
C THR A 48 6.22 -57.46 4.63
N PHE A 49 5.26 -58.39 4.53
CA PHE A 49 4.31 -58.86 5.56
C PHE A 49 4.87 -60.12 6.26
N THR A 50 4.60 -60.28 7.58
CA THR A 50 4.46 -61.54 8.38
C THR A 50 4.45 -61.15 9.88
N SER A 51 3.72 -61.71 10.87
CA SER A 51 2.63 -62.70 11.00
C SER A 51 2.32 -62.89 12.52
N ILE A 52 1.04 -62.85 12.93
CA ILE A 52 0.24 -63.72 13.87
C ILE A 52 1.00 -64.44 15.04
N SER A 53 0.63 -64.40 16.34
CA SER A 53 -0.53 -65.03 17.03
C SER A 53 -0.48 -64.76 18.58
N ARG A 54 -1.59 -64.36 19.24
CA ARG A 54 -2.52 -65.08 20.17
C ARG A 54 -1.96 -65.70 21.48
N GLN A 55 -2.38 -65.11 22.61
CA GLN A 55 -2.65 -65.66 23.98
C GLN A 55 -3.22 -64.45 24.77
N ASP A 56 -4.28 -64.43 25.58
CA ASP A 56 -5.24 -65.41 26.08
C ASP A 56 -6.52 -64.67 26.49
N VAL A 57 -7.65 -65.39 26.44
CA VAL A 57 -8.98 -64.96 26.87
C VAL A 57 -9.15 -65.28 28.36
N SER A 58 -9.24 -64.26 29.21
CA SER A 58 -9.91 -64.22 30.51
C SER A 58 -9.77 -62.76 31.01
N SER A 59 -10.76 -61.96 31.36
CA SER A 59 -12.07 -62.22 31.95
C SER A 59 -12.99 -61.04 31.63
N ILE A 60 -14.07 -61.28 30.90
CA ILE A 60 -15.24 -60.41 30.87
C ILE A 60 -16.04 -60.79 32.12
N LYS A 61 -16.01 -59.95 33.19
CA LYS A 61 -17.09 -59.91 34.19
C LYS A 61 -17.12 -58.80 35.26
N ASP A 62 -16.24 -57.80 35.28
CA ASP A 62 -16.25 -56.79 36.37
C ASP A 62 -16.20 -55.31 35.93
N VAL A 63 -17.08 -54.86 35.04
CA VAL A 63 -17.35 -53.40 34.87
C VAL A 63 -18.84 -53.11 34.67
N GLN A 64 -19.68 -53.88 35.35
CA GLN A 64 -21.12 -53.67 35.36
C GLN A 64 -21.61 -53.89 36.79
N ASN A 65 -21.15 -53.04 37.72
CA ASN A 65 -21.72 -52.75 39.04
C ASN A 65 -20.84 -51.75 39.79
N THR A 66 -21.04 -50.46 39.55
CA THR A 66 -20.85 -49.37 40.53
C THR A 66 -21.63 -48.14 40.05
N LEU A 67 -22.92 -48.35 39.81
CA LEU A 67 -23.95 -47.34 40.12
C LEU A 67 -24.23 -47.51 41.60
N ASP A 68 -23.69 -46.63 42.43
CA ASP A 68 -24.35 -46.04 43.59
C ASP A 68 -23.34 -45.41 44.54
N LYS A 69 -23.67 -44.18 44.95
CA LYS A 69 -23.07 -43.36 46.02
C LYS A 69 -21.78 -42.63 45.66
N ASP A 70 -21.96 -41.40 45.21
CA ASP A 70 -21.30 -40.28 45.89
C ASP A 70 -22.24 -39.07 45.96
N ASP A 71 -23.01 -39.03 47.05
CA ASP A 71 -23.60 -37.83 47.62
C ASP A 71 -22.50 -36.80 47.88
N ARG A 72 -22.29 -35.86 46.94
CA ARG A 72 -21.60 -34.56 47.16
C ARG A 72 -21.68 -33.60 45.96
N LEU A 73 -22.81 -33.57 45.26
CA LEU A 73 -23.14 -32.54 44.25
C LEU A 73 -24.31 -31.66 44.71
N SER A 74 -24.32 -31.28 45.98
CA SER A 74 -25.09 -30.15 46.49
C SER A 74 -24.12 -29.00 46.76
N ASN A 75 -23.78 -28.24 45.71
CA ASN A 75 -23.30 -26.85 45.70
C ASN A 75 -22.65 -26.52 44.34
N LEU A 76 -23.45 -26.46 43.26
CA LEU A 76 -23.13 -25.59 42.13
C LEU A 76 -23.82 -24.25 42.37
N PRO A 77 -23.12 -23.10 42.21
CA PRO A 77 -23.78 -21.81 42.29
C PRO A 77 -24.76 -21.70 41.12
N THR A 78 -26.01 -21.35 41.43
CA THR A 78 -26.99 -20.87 40.45
C THR A 78 -26.37 -19.74 39.63
N HIS A 79 -25.97 -20.02 38.39
CA HIS A 79 -25.62 -18.96 37.44
C HIS A 79 -26.84 -18.06 37.27
N CYS A 80 -26.76 -16.81 37.74
CA CYS A 80 -27.81 -15.82 37.55
C CYS A 80 -28.10 -15.69 36.05
N LEU A 81 -29.29 -16.13 35.61
CA LEU A 81 -29.76 -15.92 34.23
C LEU A 81 -29.78 -14.41 33.95
N PRO A 82 -29.12 -13.92 32.89
CA PRO A 82 -29.05 -12.50 32.61
C PRO A 82 -30.45 -11.95 32.35
N ARG A 83 -30.86 -11.02 33.21
CA ARG A 83 -32.06 -10.21 32.99
C ARG A 83 -31.77 -9.19 31.91
N VAL A 84 -32.38 -9.37 30.75
CA VAL A 84 -32.22 -8.46 29.59
C VAL A 84 -33.54 -7.82 29.25
N SER A 85 -33.49 -6.81 28.41
CA SER A 85 -34.69 -6.27 27.82
C SER A 85 -34.65 -6.37 26.31
N VAL A 86 -35.73 -6.86 25.69
CA VAL A 86 -35.85 -7.09 24.26
C VAL A 86 -36.89 -6.13 23.69
N VAL A 87 -36.57 -5.50 22.56
CA VAL A 87 -37.46 -4.59 21.84
C VAL A 87 -37.65 -5.09 20.42
N MET A 88 -38.88 -5.03 19.91
CA MET A 88 -39.19 -5.22 18.49
C MET A 88 -39.81 -3.92 17.97
N GLU A 89 -39.49 -3.53 16.74
CA GLU A 89 -40.01 -2.30 16.15
C GLU A 89 -41.55 -2.31 16.13
N GLY A 90 -42.16 -1.25 16.66
CA GLY A 90 -43.62 -1.13 16.79
C GLY A 90 -44.25 -1.91 17.96
N LYS A 91 -43.46 -2.58 18.83
CA LYS A 91 -43.97 -3.34 19.98
C LYS A 91 -43.38 -2.84 21.31
N ALA A 92 -44.06 -3.16 22.41
CA ALA A 92 -43.63 -2.80 23.75
C ALA A 92 -42.31 -3.51 24.13
N LYS A 93 -41.47 -2.82 24.91
CA LYS A 93 -40.23 -3.37 25.46
C LYS A 93 -40.55 -4.44 26.50
N ILE A 94 -39.94 -5.61 26.37
CA ILE A 94 -40.13 -6.74 27.27
C ILE A 94 -38.86 -6.95 28.08
N THR A 95 -38.98 -7.33 29.35
CA THR A 95 -37.83 -7.68 30.20
C THR A 95 -37.94 -9.14 30.60
N CYS A 96 -36.99 -9.97 30.18
CA CYS A 96 -37.01 -11.42 30.38
C CYS A 96 -35.66 -11.93 30.89
N LEU A 97 -35.67 -13.12 31.50
CA LEU A 97 -34.46 -13.85 31.87
C LEU A 97 -34.07 -14.73 30.69
N LEU A 98 -32.88 -14.52 30.12
CA LEU A 98 -32.42 -15.40 29.04
C LEU A 98 -31.88 -16.69 29.63
N ASN A 99 -32.46 -17.83 29.24
CA ASN A 99 -31.93 -19.12 29.61
C ASN A 99 -30.70 -19.46 28.75
N THR A 100 -29.50 -19.24 29.29
CA THR A 100 -28.23 -19.54 28.62
C THR A 100 -27.92 -21.04 28.50
N SER A 101 -28.81 -21.91 28.99
CA SER A 101 -28.72 -23.37 28.81
C SER A 101 -29.50 -23.91 27.60
N CYS A 102 -30.30 -23.08 26.92
CA CYS A 102 -31.02 -23.41 25.68
C CYS A 102 -30.23 -22.95 24.43
N SER A 103 -30.62 -23.40 23.24
CA SER A 103 -30.05 -22.84 22.00
C SER A 103 -30.56 -21.42 21.75
N LEU A 104 -29.74 -20.58 21.08
CA LEU A 104 -30.17 -19.23 20.72
C LEU A 104 -31.41 -19.26 19.81
N ALA A 105 -31.51 -20.26 18.94
CA ALA A 105 -32.66 -20.50 18.08
C ALA A 105 -33.93 -20.76 18.90
N ASP A 106 -33.86 -21.61 19.92
CA ASP A 106 -34.99 -21.91 20.81
C ASP A 106 -35.43 -20.67 21.60
N VAL A 107 -34.47 -19.86 22.05
CA VAL A 107 -34.74 -18.61 22.77
C VAL A 107 -35.41 -17.57 21.86
N ILE A 108 -34.98 -17.48 20.59
CA ILE A 108 -35.63 -16.60 19.60
C ILE A 108 -37.03 -17.09 19.29
N GLN A 109 -37.23 -18.40 19.15
CA GLN A 109 -38.54 -19.00 18.93
C GLN A 109 -39.49 -18.67 20.07
N ASP A 110 -39.06 -18.87 21.33
CA ASP A 110 -39.82 -18.56 22.54
C ASP A 110 -40.19 -17.07 22.65
N LEU A 111 -39.23 -16.17 22.39
CA LEU A 111 -39.48 -14.72 22.36
C LEU A 111 -40.49 -14.33 21.28
N CYS A 112 -40.47 -14.99 20.12
CA CYS A 112 -41.44 -14.70 19.07
C CYS A 112 -42.82 -15.23 19.46
N GLU A 113 -42.95 -16.50 19.83
CA GLU A 113 -44.25 -17.13 20.10
C GLU A 113 -44.96 -16.53 21.32
N ASN A 114 -44.23 -16.34 22.42
CA ASN A 114 -44.84 -16.04 23.71
C ASN A 114 -44.89 -14.55 24.04
N HIS A 115 -44.12 -13.72 23.33
CA HIS A 115 -43.90 -12.33 23.73
C HIS A 115 -44.18 -11.30 22.64
N PHE A 116 -43.77 -11.54 21.40
CA PHE A 116 -43.94 -10.54 20.33
C PHE A 116 -45.03 -10.89 19.32
N MET A 117 -45.14 -12.14 18.89
CA MET A 117 -46.08 -12.60 17.85
C MET A 117 -47.35 -13.25 18.43
N VAL A 118 -47.63 -13.03 19.71
CA VAL A 118 -48.86 -13.47 20.37
C VAL A 118 -50.05 -13.06 19.50
N ALA A 119 -50.73 -14.06 18.94
CA ALA A 119 -51.95 -13.84 18.19
C ALA A 119 -52.92 -13.11 19.12
N SER A 120 -53.26 -11.85 18.80
CA SER A 120 -54.41 -11.21 19.43
C SER A 120 -55.64 -12.08 19.17
N PRO A 121 -56.51 -12.31 20.18
CA PRO A 121 -57.70 -13.15 20.05
C PRO A 121 -58.80 -12.61 19.11
N ASP A 122 -58.52 -11.58 18.29
CA ASP A 122 -59.49 -10.93 17.40
C ASP A 122 -59.37 -11.30 15.90
N ARG A 123 -58.49 -12.25 15.52
CA ARG A 123 -58.40 -12.74 14.13
C ARG A 123 -59.49 -13.75 13.71
N GLN A 124 -60.59 -13.83 14.44
CA GLN A 124 -61.79 -14.57 14.02
C GLN A 124 -62.91 -13.70 13.43
N LYS A 125 -62.74 -12.38 13.24
CA LYS A 125 -63.84 -11.53 12.74
C LYS A 125 -63.63 -10.66 11.50
N ASN A 126 -62.44 -10.56 10.91
CA ASN A 126 -62.28 -9.84 9.64
C ASN A 126 -61.71 -10.75 8.54
N LYS A 127 -62.57 -11.60 7.98
CA LYS A 127 -62.46 -12.00 6.57
C LYS A 127 -62.98 -10.83 5.76
N ASP A 128 -62.07 -9.98 5.28
CA ASP A 128 -62.25 -9.13 4.11
C ASP A 128 -61.00 -8.26 4.01
N PHE A 129 -59.98 -8.72 3.28
CA PHE A 129 -59.03 -7.93 2.49
C PHE A 129 -58.09 -8.90 1.75
N SER A 130 -58.53 -9.25 0.54
CA SER A 130 -57.81 -9.69 -0.66
C SER A 130 -56.34 -10.16 -0.53
N GLU A 131 -56.14 -11.48 -0.52
CA GLU A 131 -54.89 -12.14 -0.96
C GLU A 131 -54.89 -12.32 -2.50
N PRO A 132 -53.74 -12.21 -3.18
CA PRO A 132 -53.62 -12.58 -4.59
C PRO A 132 -53.51 -14.11 -4.75
N HIS A 133 -54.27 -14.61 -5.71
CA HIS A 133 -54.40 -16.02 -6.10
C HIS A 133 -53.07 -16.74 -6.35
N ILE A 134 -52.88 -17.88 -5.69
CA ILE A 134 -52.08 -19.00 -6.20
C ILE A 134 -52.98 -20.25 -6.16
N LEU A 135 -53.12 -20.89 -7.32
CA LEU A 135 -53.94 -22.08 -7.56
C LEU A 135 -53.57 -23.22 -6.61
N SER A 136 -54.59 -23.80 -5.97
CA SER A 136 -54.51 -24.96 -5.08
C SER A 136 -54.76 -26.28 -5.82
N ASP A 137 -53.82 -27.21 -5.70
CA ASP A 137 -54.08 -28.66 -5.80
C ASP A 137 -54.56 -29.17 -4.42
N PRO A 138 -55.61 -30.02 -4.33
CA PRO A 138 -56.15 -30.45 -3.06
C PRO A 138 -55.73 -31.89 -2.76
N GLU A 139 -54.65 -32.08 -1.99
CA GLU A 139 -54.45 -33.28 -1.16
C GLU A 139 -53.19 -33.12 -0.29
N SER A 140 -53.35 -32.52 0.90
CA SER A 140 -52.52 -32.90 2.05
C SER A 140 -53.16 -32.42 3.36
N THR A 141 -53.41 -33.41 4.20
CA THR A 141 -53.69 -33.39 5.62
C THR A 141 -53.03 -32.26 6.41
N LEU A 142 -53.84 -31.65 7.30
CA LEU A 142 -53.52 -30.74 8.40
C LEU A 142 -52.07 -30.89 8.94
N VAL A 143 -51.16 -30.07 8.44
CA VAL A 143 -49.92 -29.73 9.15
C VAL A 143 -50.15 -28.36 9.76
N ALA A 144 -50.13 -28.28 11.09
CA ALA A 144 -50.03 -27.00 11.77
C ALA A 144 -48.74 -26.33 11.26
N ASN A 145 -48.85 -25.21 10.55
CA ASN A 145 -47.71 -24.41 10.14
C ASN A 145 -47.02 -23.89 11.41
N THR A 146 -46.04 -24.63 11.94
CA THR A 146 -45.09 -24.13 12.94
C THR A 146 -44.23 -23.10 12.22
N TYR A 147 -44.57 -21.82 12.37
CA TYR A 147 -43.76 -20.73 11.86
C TYR A 147 -42.37 -20.82 12.49
N ASN A 148 -41.33 -21.00 11.67
CA ASN A 148 -39.96 -21.11 12.15
C ASN A 148 -39.35 -19.71 12.33
N PHE A 149 -39.80 -19.01 13.38
CA PHE A 149 -39.33 -17.66 13.70
C PHE A 149 -37.83 -17.59 13.99
N SER A 150 -37.22 -18.70 14.42
CA SER A 150 -35.77 -18.79 14.64
C SER A 150 -34.93 -18.57 13.37
N ASN A 151 -35.50 -18.79 12.18
CA ASN A 151 -34.83 -18.53 10.90
C ASN A 151 -35.06 -17.09 10.40
N ASP A 152 -36.22 -16.51 10.73
CA ASP A 152 -36.63 -15.19 10.22
C ASP A 152 -36.11 -14.03 11.09
N TYR A 153 -35.81 -14.30 12.36
CA TYR A 153 -35.40 -13.29 13.33
C TYR A 153 -34.06 -13.60 13.97
N VAL A 154 -33.35 -12.52 14.33
CA VAL A 154 -32.07 -12.56 15.04
C VAL A 154 -32.06 -11.52 16.15
N LEU A 155 -31.26 -11.79 17.20
CA LEU A 155 -31.04 -10.85 18.29
C LEU A 155 -29.82 -9.97 18.01
N ARG A 156 -30.01 -8.67 18.17
CA ARG A 156 -28.98 -7.64 18.04
C ARG A 156 -28.90 -6.82 19.32
N VAL A 157 -27.74 -6.26 19.63
CA VAL A 157 -27.62 -5.29 20.74
C VAL A 157 -28.15 -3.93 20.27
N CYS A 158 -29.08 -3.32 21.01
CA CYS A 158 -29.72 -2.04 20.61
C CYS A 158 -28.71 -0.90 20.38
N GLU A 159 -27.66 -0.83 21.19
CA GLU A 159 -26.69 0.27 21.15
C GLU A 159 -25.71 0.13 19.98
N THR A 160 -25.21 -1.09 19.74
CA THR A 160 -24.13 -1.33 18.78
C THR A 160 -24.59 -1.92 17.46
N GLU A 161 -25.85 -2.36 17.37
CA GLU A 161 -26.47 -3.12 16.26
C GLU A 161 -25.74 -4.45 15.95
N GLU A 162 -24.91 -4.92 16.88
CA GLU A 162 -24.08 -6.10 16.71
C GLU A 162 -24.91 -7.38 16.86
N LEU A 163 -24.76 -8.30 15.90
CA LEU A 163 -25.41 -9.61 15.92
C LEU A 163 -24.91 -10.47 17.08
N ILE A 164 -25.85 -11.05 17.81
CA ILE A 164 -25.59 -12.09 18.82
C ILE A 164 -25.51 -13.42 18.09
N THR A 165 -24.30 -13.99 18.09
CA THR A 165 -24.05 -15.36 17.59
C THR A 165 -24.09 -16.35 18.75
N ASP A 166 -24.23 -17.64 18.44
CA ASP A 166 -24.20 -18.72 19.44
C ASP A 166 -22.97 -18.58 20.35
N ASP A 167 -21.78 -18.34 19.78
CA ASP A 167 -20.56 -18.15 20.57
C ASP A 167 -20.66 -17.01 21.58
N LYS A 168 -21.25 -15.86 21.19
CA LYS A 168 -21.42 -14.69 22.07
C LYS A 168 -22.52 -14.92 23.12
N PHE A 169 -23.52 -15.71 22.76
CA PHE A 169 -24.59 -16.11 23.65
C PHE A 169 -24.07 -17.02 24.78
N TYR A 170 -23.23 -18.00 24.45
CA TYR A 170 -22.65 -18.94 25.42
C TYR A 170 -21.44 -18.39 26.19
N SER A 171 -20.67 -17.45 25.61
CA SER A 171 -19.46 -16.91 26.25
C SER A 171 -19.71 -15.89 27.37
N SER A 172 -20.93 -15.78 27.93
CA SER A 172 -21.33 -14.83 28.99
C SER A 172 -21.19 -13.33 28.64
N LYS A 173 -21.07 -12.96 27.36
CA LYS A 173 -20.95 -11.55 26.91
C LYS A 173 -22.28 -10.78 26.91
N VAL A 174 -23.41 -11.43 27.15
CA VAL A 174 -24.70 -10.76 27.39
C VAL A 174 -24.83 -10.47 28.89
N ALA A 175 -24.40 -9.27 29.31
CA ALA A 175 -24.47 -8.85 30.70
C ALA A 175 -25.92 -8.61 31.19
N HIS A 176 -26.13 -8.66 32.50
CA HIS A 176 -27.39 -8.21 33.10
C HIS A 176 -27.67 -6.75 32.73
N GLY A 177 -28.91 -6.47 32.32
CA GLY A 177 -29.35 -5.14 31.91
C GLY A 177 -29.13 -4.81 30.42
N THR A 178 -28.60 -5.74 29.63
CA THR A 178 -28.38 -5.50 28.19
C THR A 178 -29.71 -5.25 27.46
N ASN A 179 -29.73 -4.21 26.62
CA ASN A 179 -30.86 -3.90 25.74
C ASN A 179 -30.66 -4.59 24.38
N LEU A 180 -31.54 -5.53 24.05
CA LEU A 180 -31.55 -6.32 22.83
C LEU A 180 -32.70 -5.89 21.92
N LYS A 181 -32.49 -6.05 20.62
CA LYS A 181 -33.45 -5.81 19.56
C LYS A 181 -33.67 -7.10 18.79
N LEU A 182 -34.94 -7.46 18.59
CA LEU A 182 -35.33 -8.52 17.66
C LEU A 182 -35.45 -7.91 16.26
N SER A 183 -34.58 -8.36 15.34
CA SER A 183 -34.47 -7.84 13.97
C SER A 183 -34.58 -8.97 12.96
N LEU A 184 -34.84 -8.64 11.69
CA LEU A 184 -34.88 -9.62 10.61
C LEU A 184 -33.50 -10.29 10.41
N SER A 185 -33.52 -11.57 10.06
CA SER A 185 -32.34 -12.34 9.69
C SER A 185 -31.74 -11.87 8.35
N ALA A 186 -30.50 -12.28 8.08
CA ALA A 186 -29.71 -11.78 6.95
C ALA A 186 -30.41 -11.93 5.58
N HIS A 187 -31.07 -13.06 5.33
CA HIS A 187 -31.71 -13.36 4.05
C HIS A 187 -32.98 -12.54 3.78
N LEU A 188 -33.66 -12.03 4.83
CA LEU A 188 -34.82 -11.14 4.71
C LEU A 188 -34.42 -9.66 4.78
N LEU A 189 -33.43 -9.34 5.62
CA LEU A 189 -32.95 -7.98 5.82
C LEU A 189 -32.20 -7.44 4.59
N ALA A 190 -31.39 -8.28 3.93
CA ALA A 190 -30.58 -7.84 2.78
C ALA A 190 -31.42 -7.38 1.59
N PRO A 191 -32.46 -8.12 1.11
CA PRO A 191 -33.38 -7.63 0.10
C PRO A 191 -34.11 -6.35 0.51
N SER A 192 -34.67 -6.31 1.72
CA SER A 192 -35.38 -5.13 2.23
C SER A 192 -34.50 -3.87 2.30
N MET A 193 -33.23 -4.02 2.68
CA MET A 193 -32.25 -2.93 2.64
C MET A 193 -31.92 -2.52 1.21
N CYS A 194 -31.82 -3.47 0.27
CA CYS A 194 -31.61 -3.16 -1.15
C CYS A 194 -32.78 -2.35 -1.73
N ASP A 195 -34.02 -2.74 -1.43
CA ASP A 195 -35.23 -2.02 -1.84
C ASP A 195 -35.28 -0.61 -1.26
N SER A 196 -34.92 -0.46 0.03
CA SER A 196 -34.81 0.85 0.68
C SER A 196 -33.72 1.76 0.05
N LEU A 197 -32.70 1.20 -0.60
CA LEU A 197 -31.69 1.95 -1.34
C LEU A 197 -32.14 2.25 -2.79
N ALA A 198 -33.03 1.43 -3.35
CA ALA A 198 -33.61 1.62 -4.68
C ALA A 198 -34.65 2.74 -4.68
N ASP A 199 -35.62 2.65 -3.78
CA ASP A 199 -36.74 3.59 -3.68
C ASP A 199 -36.81 4.15 -2.25
N PRO A 200 -35.92 5.09 -1.89
CA PRO A 200 -35.97 5.72 -0.58
C PRO A 200 -37.19 6.63 -0.46
N VAL A 201 -37.87 6.56 0.70
CA VAL A 201 -39.04 7.42 1.00
C VAL A 201 -38.64 8.89 1.05
N ASP A 202 -37.45 9.19 1.59
CA ASP A 202 -36.88 10.53 1.68
C ASP A 202 -35.34 10.48 1.87
N ASN A 203 -34.68 11.64 1.78
CA ASN A 203 -33.23 11.72 1.97
C ASN A 203 -32.79 11.33 3.40
N ALA A 204 -33.66 11.49 4.40
CA ALA A 204 -33.34 11.14 5.79
C ALA A 204 -33.36 9.64 6.03
N SER A 205 -34.36 8.92 5.48
CA SER A 205 -34.43 7.47 5.47
C SER A 205 -33.25 6.87 4.70
N LEU A 206 -32.91 7.40 3.52
CA LEU A 206 -31.73 6.96 2.78
C LEU A 206 -30.45 7.07 3.62
N LYS A 207 -30.24 8.24 4.26
CA LYS A 207 -29.07 8.45 5.14
C LYS A 207 -29.04 7.46 6.30
N LYS A 208 -30.20 7.20 6.92
CA LYS A 208 -30.33 6.23 8.03
C LYS A 208 -30.05 4.80 7.56
N SER A 209 -30.60 4.41 6.41
CA SER A 209 -30.41 3.08 5.81
C SER A 209 -28.94 2.84 5.48
N VAL A 210 -28.27 3.78 4.81
CA VAL A 210 -26.82 3.65 4.50
C VAL A 210 -25.97 3.63 5.79
N PHE A 211 -26.31 4.43 6.78
CA PHE A 211 -25.60 4.42 8.08
C PHE A 211 -25.74 3.07 8.81
N LEU A 212 -26.93 2.48 8.81
CA LEU A 212 -27.15 1.14 9.39
C LEU A 212 -26.45 0.05 8.56
N LEU A 213 -26.51 0.17 7.24
CA LEU A 213 -25.87 -0.77 6.32
C LEU A 213 -24.37 -0.88 6.56
N GLN A 214 -23.69 0.22 6.87
CA GLN A 214 -22.25 0.19 7.22
C GLN A 214 -21.95 -0.73 8.41
N LYS A 215 -22.90 -0.90 9.33
CA LYS A 215 -22.77 -1.84 10.47
C LYS A 215 -23.05 -3.27 10.02
N TYR A 216 -24.13 -3.50 9.29
CA TYR A 216 -24.55 -4.83 8.83
C TYR A 216 -23.58 -5.46 7.84
N LEU A 217 -22.93 -4.66 6.99
CA LEU A 217 -21.90 -5.14 6.06
C LEU A 217 -20.67 -5.75 6.75
N LYS A 218 -20.49 -5.59 8.06
CA LYS A 218 -19.42 -6.26 8.81
C LYS A 218 -19.74 -7.75 9.05
N GLU A 219 -20.99 -8.16 8.90
CA GLU A 219 -21.44 -9.53 9.06
C GLU A 219 -21.29 -10.29 7.74
N THR A 220 -20.48 -11.36 7.72
CA THR A 220 -20.23 -12.15 6.50
C THR A 220 -21.51 -12.70 5.86
N GLU A 221 -22.44 -13.21 6.65
CA GLU A 221 -23.69 -13.80 6.13
C GLU A 221 -24.62 -12.74 5.54
N PHE A 222 -24.74 -11.58 6.20
CA PHE A 222 -25.46 -10.44 5.64
C PHE A 222 -24.81 -9.94 4.35
N ARG A 223 -23.48 -9.78 4.32
CA ARG A 223 -22.76 -9.32 3.13
C ARG A 223 -22.99 -10.27 1.94
N LYS A 224 -22.87 -11.59 2.13
CA LYS A 224 -23.12 -12.56 1.04
C LYS A 224 -24.50 -12.36 0.42
N HIS A 225 -25.56 -12.39 1.25
CA HIS A 225 -26.93 -12.17 0.77
C HIS A 225 -27.12 -10.78 0.12
N PHE A 226 -26.50 -9.74 0.68
CA PHE A 226 -26.56 -8.39 0.11
C PHE A 226 -25.88 -8.30 -1.26
N LEU A 227 -24.77 -9.02 -1.47
CA LEU A 227 -24.09 -9.09 -2.75
C LEU A 227 -24.86 -9.93 -3.76
N ASP A 228 -25.47 -11.05 -3.34
CA ASP A 228 -26.29 -11.93 -4.20
C ASP A 228 -27.52 -11.22 -4.77
N VAL A 229 -28.12 -10.31 -3.99
CA VAL A 229 -29.28 -9.50 -4.40
C VAL A 229 -28.85 -8.25 -5.20
N GLY A 230 -27.56 -8.11 -5.54
CA GLY A 230 -27.06 -7.00 -6.36
C GLY A 230 -26.88 -5.68 -5.62
N GLY A 231 -26.80 -5.71 -4.27
CA GLY A 231 -26.67 -4.52 -3.43
C GLY A 231 -25.43 -3.67 -3.71
N PHE A 232 -24.36 -4.27 -4.27
CA PHE A 232 -23.15 -3.52 -4.70
C PHE A 232 -23.44 -2.54 -5.84
N ILE A 233 -24.26 -2.94 -6.82
CA ILE A 233 -24.68 -2.06 -7.91
C ILE A 233 -25.61 -0.96 -7.38
N GLN A 234 -26.48 -1.31 -6.45
CA GLN A 234 -27.40 -0.33 -5.86
C GLN A 234 -26.64 0.75 -5.06
N LEU A 235 -25.58 0.38 -4.34
CA LEU A 235 -24.71 1.34 -3.67
C LEU A 235 -24.01 2.29 -4.64
N GLN A 236 -23.59 1.81 -5.81
CA GLN A 236 -23.00 2.68 -6.84
C GLN A 236 -24.01 3.69 -7.39
N LYS A 237 -25.25 3.27 -7.65
CA LYS A 237 -26.34 4.16 -8.07
C LYS A 237 -26.60 5.25 -7.03
N VAL A 238 -26.66 4.88 -5.75
CA VAL A 238 -26.81 5.85 -4.65
C VAL A 238 -25.59 6.79 -4.59
N ALA A 239 -24.37 6.31 -4.82
CA ALA A 239 -23.17 7.15 -4.79
C ALA A 239 -23.11 8.18 -5.93
N ILE A 240 -23.79 7.92 -7.06
CA ILE A 240 -23.86 8.88 -8.18
C ILE A 240 -24.74 10.09 -7.80
N THR A 241 -25.88 9.85 -7.13
CA THR A 241 -26.89 10.86 -6.81
C THR A 241 -26.73 11.50 -5.43
N ALA A 242 -26.17 10.78 -4.45
CA ALA A 242 -26.02 11.24 -3.08
C ALA A 242 -25.02 12.41 -2.95
N GLN A 243 -25.25 13.26 -1.95
CA GLN A 243 -24.41 14.42 -1.64
C GLN A 243 -23.94 14.38 -0.17
N GLN A 244 -22.81 15.05 0.09
CA GLN A 244 -22.26 15.28 1.43
C GLN A 244 -22.10 13.99 2.28
N ASN A 245 -22.67 13.96 3.49
CA ASN A 245 -22.50 12.86 4.44
C ASN A 245 -23.11 11.55 3.96
N THR A 246 -24.22 11.59 3.21
CA THR A 246 -24.83 10.37 2.65
C THR A 246 -23.86 9.72 1.67
N LEU A 247 -23.20 10.52 0.82
CA LEU A 247 -22.16 10.04 -0.09
C LEU A 247 -20.97 9.43 0.68
N ALA A 248 -20.51 10.09 1.75
CA ALA A 248 -19.43 9.57 2.59
C ALA A 248 -19.76 8.19 3.19
N TYR A 249 -20.98 8.01 3.71
CA TYR A 249 -21.42 6.71 4.23
C TYR A 249 -21.57 5.65 3.13
N THR A 250 -22.09 6.03 1.96
CA THR A 250 -22.26 5.11 0.83
C THR A 250 -20.90 4.62 0.32
N LEU A 251 -19.94 5.53 0.11
CA LEU A 251 -18.57 5.18 -0.28
C LEU A 251 -17.87 4.36 0.81
N GLY A 252 -18.14 4.66 2.09
CA GLY A 252 -17.67 3.85 3.21
C GLY A 252 -18.21 2.42 3.17
N CYS A 253 -19.47 2.22 2.78
CA CYS A 253 -20.06 0.88 2.57
C CYS A 253 -19.38 0.14 1.41
N ILE A 254 -19.18 0.82 0.27
CA ILE A 254 -18.47 0.26 -0.90
C ILE A 254 -17.04 -0.15 -0.51
N HIS A 255 -16.30 0.72 0.18
CA HIS A 255 -14.96 0.40 0.66
C HIS A 255 -14.96 -0.79 1.63
N THR A 256 -15.92 -0.87 2.56
CA THR A 256 -16.03 -1.98 3.52
C THR A 256 -16.25 -3.33 2.84
N ILE A 257 -17.04 -3.35 1.76
CA ILE A 257 -17.23 -4.55 0.93
C ILE A 257 -15.90 -4.94 0.29
N ILE A 258 -15.23 -3.99 -0.36
CA ILE A 258 -13.97 -4.20 -1.05
C ILE A 258 -12.87 -4.72 -0.10
N GLU A 259 -12.68 -4.05 1.04
CA GLU A 259 -11.63 -4.38 2.01
C GLU A 259 -11.79 -5.79 2.57
N GLN A 260 -13.00 -6.17 2.96
CA GLN A 260 -13.24 -7.46 3.62
C GLN A 260 -13.17 -8.63 2.63
N GLU A 261 -13.65 -8.46 1.41
CA GLU A 261 -13.53 -9.49 0.37
C GLU A 261 -12.09 -9.60 -0.16
N TRP A 262 -11.33 -8.48 -0.20
CA TRP A 262 -9.91 -8.48 -0.56
C TRP A 262 -9.05 -9.28 0.41
N VAL A 263 -9.30 -9.16 1.72
CA VAL A 263 -8.59 -9.95 2.73
C VAL A 263 -8.88 -11.44 2.57
N SER A 264 -10.13 -11.82 2.32
CA SER A 264 -10.51 -13.23 2.07
C SER A 264 -9.83 -13.82 0.82
N ILE A 265 -9.63 -13.01 -0.22
CA ILE A 265 -8.92 -13.42 -1.44
C ILE A 265 -7.40 -13.57 -1.16
N ASN A 266 -6.80 -12.63 -0.42
CA ASN A 266 -5.34 -12.61 -0.14
C ASN A 266 -4.86 -13.62 0.89
N GLN A 267 -5.71 -14.03 1.85
CA GLN A 267 -5.35 -15.06 2.83
C GLN A 267 -4.98 -16.41 2.17
N ASN A 268 -5.41 -16.65 0.94
CA ASN A 268 -5.05 -17.83 0.16
C ASN A 268 -3.70 -17.71 -0.59
N LEU A 269 -3.04 -16.54 -0.57
CA LEU A 269 -1.88 -16.21 -1.41
C LEU A 269 -0.63 -15.74 -0.63
N VAL A 270 -0.61 -15.86 0.71
CA VAL A 270 0.47 -15.36 1.58
C VAL A 270 1.80 -16.09 1.32
N SER A 271 2.55 -15.65 0.31
CA SER A 271 3.99 -15.91 0.17
C SER A 271 4.70 -15.03 -0.88
N SER A 272 4.38 -13.73 -1.02
CA SER A 272 5.25 -12.80 -1.79
C SER A 272 5.01 -11.32 -1.44
N SER A 273 6.01 -10.48 -1.68
CA SER A 273 6.15 -9.05 -1.33
C SER A 273 4.97 -8.14 -1.77
N PRO A 274 4.85 -6.89 -1.25
CA PRO A 274 3.72 -5.99 -1.51
C PRO A 274 3.72 -5.34 -2.91
N THR A 275 4.43 -5.92 -3.88
CA THR A 275 4.61 -5.36 -5.24
C THR A 275 4.04 -6.24 -6.35
N VAL A 276 3.40 -7.36 -6.00
CA VAL A 276 2.88 -8.31 -6.99
C VAL A 276 1.45 -7.92 -7.35
N LEU A 277 1.24 -7.57 -8.62
CA LEU A 277 -0.08 -7.52 -9.25
C LEU A 277 -0.76 -8.89 -9.02
N LEU A 278 -1.82 -8.89 -8.22
CA LEU A 278 -2.50 -10.12 -7.79
C LEU A 278 -3.28 -10.72 -8.95
N ASP A 279 -2.81 -11.81 -9.55
CA ASP A 279 -3.57 -12.62 -10.51
C ASP A 279 -4.72 -13.35 -9.79
N CYS A 280 -5.92 -12.78 -9.81
CA CYS A 280 -7.12 -13.43 -9.30
C CYS A 280 -7.99 -13.85 -10.50
N THR A 281 -7.80 -15.04 -11.04
CA THR A 281 -8.48 -15.51 -12.27
C THR A 281 -10.00 -15.68 -12.14
N ASN A 282 -10.57 -15.53 -10.94
CA ASN A 282 -12.02 -15.53 -10.70
C ASN A 282 -12.47 -14.19 -10.09
N VAL A 283 -12.93 -13.26 -10.94
CA VAL A 283 -13.66 -12.07 -10.48
C VAL A 283 -14.96 -12.54 -9.83
N PRO A 284 -15.23 -12.18 -8.57
CA PRO A 284 -16.55 -12.45 -7.98
C PRO A 284 -17.63 -11.76 -8.82
N LEU A 285 -18.74 -12.44 -9.16
CA LEU A 285 -19.80 -11.87 -10.01
C LEU A 285 -20.35 -10.53 -9.48
N TRP A 286 -20.32 -10.31 -8.17
CA TRP A 286 -20.76 -9.06 -7.55
C TRP A 286 -19.87 -7.86 -7.91
N CYS A 287 -18.61 -8.09 -8.32
CA CYS A 287 -17.58 -7.07 -8.44
C CYS A 287 -17.60 -6.36 -9.80
N CYS A 288 -18.74 -5.76 -10.15
CA CYS A 288 -18.92 -5.01 -11.39
C CYS A 288 -19.06 -3.52 -11.09
N PHE A 289 -18.17 -2.69 -11.63
CA PHE A 289 -18.26 -1.23 -11.55
C PHE A 289 -19.03 -0.68 -12.75
N THR A 290 -20.01 0.18 -12.49
CA THR A 290 -20.80 0.90 -13.50
C THR A 290 -19.99 2.06 -14.08
N ASN A 291 -20.18 2.35 -15.36
CA ASN A 291 -19.42 3.39 -16.05
C ASN A 291 -19.68 4.78 -15.44
N GLU A 292 -20.93 5.05 -15.06
CA GLU A 292 -21.34 6.30 -14.43
C GLU A 292 -20.69 6.49 -13.05
N PHE A 293 -20.50 5.41 -12.30
CA PHE A 293 -19.79 5.47 -11.02
C PHE A 293 -18.30 5.70 -11.20
N LEU A 294 -17.66 5.06 -12.20
CA LEU A 294 -16.26 5.33 -12.54
C LEU A 294 -16.03 6.78 -12.99
N GLU A 295 -16.96 7.33 -13.77
CA GLU A 295 -16.95 8.74 -14.16
C GLU A 295 -17.10 9.65 -12.93
N LYS A 296 -18.02 9.33 -12.02
CA LYS A 296 -18.21 10.05 -10.75
C LYS A 296 -16.95 10.03 -9.89
N LEU A 297 -16.24 8.90 -9.80
CA LEU A 297 -14.98 8.79 -9.06
C LEU A 297 -13.91 9.70 -9.68
N ALA A 298 -13.73 9.64 -11.00
CA ALA A 298 -12.78 10.50 -11.69
C ALA A 298 -13.10 12.00 -11.47
N PHE A 299 -14.36 12.39 -11.69
CA PHE A 299 -14.84 13.75 -11.45
C PHE A 299 -14.60 14.22 -10.01
N SER A 300 -14.81 13.34 -9.03
CA SER A 300 -14.62 13.68 -7.62
C SER A 300 -13.14 13.83 -7.24
N LEU A 301 -12.21 13.25 -8.01
CA LEU A 301 -10.76 13.51 -7.87
C LEU A 301 -10.34 14.82 -8.56
N ALA A 302 -11.11 15.25 -9.57
CA ALA A 302 -10.88 16.50 -10.30
C ALA A 302 -11.39 17.76 -9.58
N VAL A 303 -12.09 17.62 -8.45
CA VAL A 303 -12.65 18.73 -7.66
C VAL A 303 -12.23 18.58 -6.20
N GLU A 304 -12.14 19.69 -5.47
CA GLU A 304 -11.92 19.65 -4.01
C GLU A 304 -13.13 19.01 -3.31
N VAL A 305 -12.87 17.92 -2.59
CA VAL A 305 -13.87 17.20 -1.80
C VAL A 305 -13.46 17.12 -0.33
N PRO A 306 -14.42 17.14 0.61
CA PRO A 306 -14.16 16.93 2.03
C PRO A 306 -13.39 15.63 2.30
N GLY A 307 -12.48 15.64 3.29
CA GLY A 307 -11.60 14.49 3.59
C GLY A 307 -12.33 13.18 3.89
N ASN A 308 -13.52 13.25 4.52
CA ASN A 308 -14.37 12.08 4.79
C ASN A 308 -14.96 11.43 3.52
N ILE A 309 -15.02 12.17 2.41
CA ILE A 309 -15.40 11.69 1.08
C ILE A 309 -14.14 11.31 0.29
N PHE A 310 -13.08 12.11 0.37
CA PHE A 310 -11.82 11.86 -0.34
C PHE A 310 -11.20 10.51 0.02
N LYS A 311 -11.10 10.20 1.32
CA LYS A 311 -10.48 8.98 1.83
C LYS A 311 -11.08 7.70 1.21
N PRO A 312 -12.40 7.43 1.30
CA PRO A 312 -12.96 6.24 0.68
C PRO A 312 -12.84 6.25 -0.85
N ILE A 313 -12.92 7.41 -1.52
CA ILE A 313 -12.68 7.50 -2.98
C ILE A 313 -11.28 7.01 -3.32
N THR A 314 -10.24 7.53 -2.64
CA THR A 314 -8.86 7.14 -2.92
C THR A 314 -8.64 5.65 -2.69
N LEU A 315 -9.19 5.08 -1.61
CA LEU A 315 -9.04 3.66 -1.30
C LEU A 315 -9.74 2.76 -2.33
N ILE A 316 -10.94 3.13 -2.78
CA ILE A 316 -11.65 2.43 -3.86
C ILE A 316 -10.83 2.50 -5.16
N CYS A 317 -10.27 3.66 -5.50
CA CYS A 317 -9.48 3.84 -6.72
C CYS A 317 -8.15 3.08 -6.68
N ILE A 318 -7.46 3.07 -5.53
CA ILE A 318 -6.23 2.29 -5.31
C ILE A 318 -6.51 0.81 -5.52
N TRP A 319 -7.58 0.30 -4.92
CA TRP A 319 -7.98 -1.10 -5.07
C TRP A 319 -8.32 -1.43 -6.52
N LEU A 320 -9.08 -0.56 -7.20
CA LEU A 320 -9.42 -0.73 -8.61
C LEU A 320 -8.16 -0.83 -9.48
N LEU A 321 -7.21 0.10 -9.32
CA LEU A 321 -5.96 0.14 -10.10
C LEU A 321 -5.02 -1.04 -9.82
N ARG A 322 -5.02 -1.58 -8.60
CA ARG A 322 -4.19 -2.72 -8.20
C ARG A 322 -4.83 -4.07 -8.51
N SER A 323 -6.09 -4.09 -8.95
CA SER A 323 -6.79 -5.31 -9.33
C SER A 323 -6.47 -5.71 -10.78
N SER A 324 -5.79 -6.84 -10.96
CA SER A 324 -5.52 -7.40 -12.30
C SER A 324 -6.80 -7.88 -13.02
N THR A 325 -7.85 -8.15 -12.25
CA THR A 325 -9.04 -8.88 -12.68
C THR A 325 -10.09 -7.96 -13.30
N LEU A 326 -10.00 -6.66 -13.01
CA LEU A 326 -10.92 -5.63 -13.45
C LEU A 326 -10.39 -4.81 -14.62
N SER A 327 -9.52 -5.38 -15.46
CA SER A 327 -8.85 -4.67 -16.56
C SER A 327 -9.77 -3.76 -17.38
N LYS A 328 -10.98 -4.22 -17.73
CA LYS A 328 -11.99 -3.42 -18.44
C LYS A 328 -12.43 -2.17 -17.66
N SER A 329 -12.78 -2.32 -16.39
CA SER A 329 -13.20 -1.21 -15.53
C SER A 329 -12.05 -0.24 -15.29
N VAL A 330 -10.83 -0.76 -15.14
CA VAL A 330 -9.63 0.08 -14.98
C VAL A 330 -9.35 0.88 -16.26
N ASP A 331 -9.43 0.26 -17.44
CA ASP A 331 -9.25 0.95 -18.71
C ASP A 331 -10.26 2.10 -18.89
N ILE A 332 -11.53 1.88 -18.53
CA ILE A 332 -12.57 2.90 -18.57
C ILE A 332 -12.27 4.02 -17.57
N PHE A 333 -11.91 3.68 -16.33
CA PHE A 333 -11.54 4.65 -15.31
C PHE A 333 -10.33 5.50 -15.72
N CYS A 334 -9.29 4.89 -16.29
CA CYS A 334 -8.13 5.60 -16.82
C CYS A 334 -8.49 6.54 -17.97
N LYS A 335 -9.46 6.18 -18.84
CA LYS A 335 -9.97 7.09 -19.88
C LYS A 335 -10.65 8.32 -19.29
N TYR A 336 -11.44 8.14 -18.22
CA TYR A 336 -12.06 9.28 -17.53
C TYR A 336 -11.04 10.17 -16.83
N ILE A 337 -10.03 9.59 -16.15
CA ILE A 337 -8.92 10.38 -15.58
C ILE A 337 -8.19 11.15 -16.68
N ALA A 338 -7.86 10.51 -17.80
CA ALA A 338 -7.16 11.16 -18.91
C ALA A 338 -7.97 12.31 -19.54
N SER A 339 -9.30 12.22 -19.48
CA SER A 339 -10.21 13.29 -19.94
C SER A 339 -10.28 14.49 -18.98
N GLN A 340 -9.78 14.34 -17.75
CA GLN A 340 -9.84 15.35 -16.70
C GLN A 340 -8.43 15.79 -16.27
N PRO A 341 -7.86 16.84 -16.90
CA PRO A 341 -6.47 17.23 -16.66
C PRO A 341 -6.21 17.75 -15.23
N SER A 342 -7.24 18.20 -14.51
CA SER A 342 -7.10 18.69 -13.13
C SER A 342 -6.84 17.58 -12.10
N VAL A 343 -7.15 16.31 -12.39
CA VAL A 343 -6.97 15.20 -11.44
C VAL A 343 -5.54 15.13 -10.92
N LEU A 344 -4.55 15.13 -11.82
CA LEU A 344 -3.15 15.05 -11.43
C LEU A 344 -2.69 16.27 -10.64
N SER A 345 -3.11 17.46 -11.08
CA SER A 345 -2.78 18.71 -10.39
C SER A 345 -3.33 18.71 -8.96
N ASN A 346 -4.58 18.30 -8.78
CA ASN A 346 -5.23 18.22 -7.48
C ASN A 346 -4.57 17.16 -6.59
N LEU A 347 -4.29 15.97 -7.10
CA LEU A 347 -3.61 14.92 -6.32
C LEU A 347 -2.24 15.39 -5.83
N VAL A 348 -1.47 16.09 -6.67
CA VAL A 348 -0.18 16.67 -6.26
C VAL A 348 -0.37 17.78 -5.24
N HIS A 349 -1.40 18.63 -5.38
CA HIS A 349 -1.73 19.64 -4.38
C HIS A 349 -2.13 19.02 -3.03
N CYS A 350 -2.92 17.94 -3.05
CA CYS A 350 -3.37 17.22 -1.87
C CYS A 350 -2.23 16.56 -1.07
N ILE A 351 -1.09 16.23 -1.68
CA ILE A 351 0.13 15.79 -0.97
C ILE A 351 0.63 16.86 0.00
N THR A 352 0.42 18.14 -0.33
CA THR A 352 0.83 19.29 0.51
C THR A 352 -0.28 19.78 1.44
N SER A 353 -1.41 19.06 1.51
CA SER A 353 -2.55 19.44 2.37
C SER A 353 -2.20 19.35 3.87
N SER A 354 -2.98 20.01 4.72
CA SER A 354 -2.80 19.96 6.18
C SER A 354 -3.32 18.66 6.82
N TYR A 355 -3.95 17.75 6.06
CA TYR A 355 -4.61 16.56 6.58
C TYR A 355 -3.84 15.28 6.19
N PRO A 356 -3.20 14.56 7.16
CA PRO A 356 -2.37 13.39 6.85
C PRO A 356 -3.08 12.28 6.07
N GLU A 357 -4.38 12.09 6.30
CA GLU A 357 -5.17 11.09 5.58
C GLU A 357 -5.33 11.42 4.08
N VAL A 358 -5.48 12.71 3.75
CA VAL A 358 -5.57 13.21 2.37
C VAL A 358 -4.20 13.12 1.71
N GLN A 359 -3.12 13.48 2.42
CA GLN A 359 -1.75 13.32 1.95
C GLN A 359 -1.45 11.86 1.58
N LEU A 360 -1.76 10.91 2.47
CA LEU A 360 -1.49 9.49 2.27
C LEU A 360 -2.32 8.92 1.11
N GLY A 361 -3.63 9.17 1.11
CA GLY A 361 -4.52 8.68 0.05
C GLY A 361 -4.12 9.19 -1.34
N SER A 362 -3.69 10.45 -1.42
CA SER A 362 -3.21 11.06 -2.68
C SER A 362 -1.91 10.41 -3.15
N LEU A 363 -0.94 10.23 -2.25
CA LEU A 363 0.35 9.60 -2.57
C LEU A 363 0.17 8.14 -3.01
N GLN A 364 -0.62 7.36 -2.28
CA GLN A 364 -0.90 5.96 -2.61
C GLN A 364 -1.61 5.81 -3.95
N LEU A 365 -2.58 6.69 -4.23
CA LEU A 365 -3.27 6.70 -5.52
C LEU A 365 -2.32 7.09 -6.66
N LEU A 366 -1.48 8.10 -6.47
CA LEU A 366 -0.46 8.49 -7.46
C LEU A 366 0.54 7.37 -7.72
N ASN A 367 1.02 6.68 -6.67
CA ASN A 367 1.87 5.50 -6.83
C ASN A 367 1.17 4.40 -7.64
N SER A 368 -0.10 4.16 -7.36
CA SER A 368 -0.90 3.15 -8.08
C SER A 368 -1.08 3.52 -9.56
N LEU A 369 -1.30 4.80 -9.86
CA LEU A 369 -1.38 5.30 -11.25
C LEU A 369 -0.03 5.20 -11.98
N LEU A 370 1.07 5.52 -11.30
CA LEU A 370 2.42 5.47 -11.88
C LEU A 370 2.93 4.05 -12.09
N THR A 371 2.45 3.09 -11.29
CA THR A 371 2.79 1.66 -11.44
C THR A 371 1.83 0.92 -12.38
N PHE A 372 0.75 1.55 -12.82
CA PHE A 372 -0.27 0.92 -13.65
C PHE A 372 0.26 0.50 -15.05
N PRO A 373 0.04 -0.75 -15.50
CA PRO A 373 0.41 -1.21 -16.83
C PRO A 373 -0.44 -0.59 -17.96
N PRO A 374 0.08 -0.39 -19.18
CA PRO A 374 1.43 -0.71 -19.63
C PRO A 374 2.44 0.38 -19.25
N GLU A 375 3.67 -0.07 -18.96
CA GLU A 375 4.79 0.78 -18.53
C GLU A 375 5.17 1.91 -19.51
N ARG A 376 4.65 1.89 -20.74
CA ARG A 376 4.82 2.95 -21.74
C ARG A 376 4.11 4.26 -21.33
N ARG A 377 2.99 4.19 -20.61
CA ARG A 377 2.24 5.38 -20.17
C ARG A 377 2.85 6.07 -18.94
N ARG A 378 3.64 5.33 -18.15
CA ARG A 378 4.31 5.82 -16.94
C ARG A 378 5.18 7.04 -17.21
N ALA A 379 5.96 7.04 -18.29
CA ALA A 379 6.85 8.16 -18.61
C ALA A 379 6.10 9.46 -18.95
N VAL A 380 4.95 9.36 -19.63
CA VAL A 380 4.09 10.54 -19.90
C VAL A 380 3.45 11.03 -18.61
N LEU A 381 2.92 10.11 -17.82
CA LEU A 381 2.26 10.42 -16.55
C LEU A 381 3.23 11.08 -15.55
N MET A 382 4.44 10.54 -15.43
CA MET A 382 5.48 11.08 -14.55
C MET A 382 5.87 12.49 -14.98
N ARG A 383 6.07 12.75 -16.28
CA ARG A 383 6.36 14.11 -16.79
C ARG A 383 5.25 15.11 -16.48
N LEU A 384 3.98 14.69 -16.60
CA LEU A 384 2.84 15.53 -16.23
C LEU A 384 2.81 15.81 -14.72
N ALA A 385 3.01 14.78 -13.89
CA ALA A 385 3.07 14.95 -12.44
C ALA A 385 4.25 15.84 -12.00
N ASP A 386 5.40 15.73 -12.69
CA ASP A 386 6.56 16.58 -12.49
C ASP A 386 6.29 18.05 -12.83
N SER A 387 5.48 18.32 -13.86
CA SER A 387 5.05 19.68 -14.20
C SER A 387 4.26 20.36 -13.06
N PHE A 388 3.60 19.57 -12.20
CA PHE A 388 2.92 20.04 -10.99
C PHE A 388 3.82 20.00 -9.74
N GLY A 389 5.06 19.52 -9.85
CA GLY A 389 6.03 19.52 -8.76
C GLY A 389 5.97 18.30 -7.83
N ILE A 390 5.47 17.15 -8.29
CA ILE A 390 5.31 15.94 -7.45
C ILE A 390 6.58 15.55 -6.68
N ARG A 391 7.75 15.52 -7.34
CA ARG A 391 9.03 15.16 -6.71
C ARG A 391 9.41 16.11 -5.58
N LYS A 392 9.15 17.42 -5.75
CA LYS A 392 9.41 18.44 -4.71
C LYS A 392 8.46 18.28 -3.54
N SER A 393 7.17 18.05 -3.80
CA SER A 393 6.16 17.80 -2.77
C SER A 393 6.45 16.53 -1.95
N VAL A 394 6.87 15.45 -2.61
CA VAL A 394 7.23 14.20 -1.90
C VAL A 394 8.56 14.32 -1.17
N ALA A 395 9.57 15.01 -1.72
CA ALA A 395 10.82 15.30 -1.01
C ALA A 395 10.56 16.13 0.25
N TRP A 396 9.65 17.10 0.18
CA TRP A 396 9.17 17.83 1.34
C TRP A 396 8.51 16.88 2.36
N LEU A 397 7.62 15.98 1.91
CA LEU A 397 6.97 15.00 2.80
C LEU A 397 7.99 14.09 3.51
N MET A 398 9.02 13.61 2.80
CA MET A 398 10.11 12.81 3.39
C MET A 398 10.87 13.54 4.49
N ASN A 399 11.07 14.86 4.35
CA ASN A 399 11.79 15.68 5.33
C ASN A 399 10.95 16.10 6.54
N HIS A 400 9.62 16.07 6.40
CA HIS A 400 8.69 16.61 7.40
C HIS A 400 7.87 15.55 8.15
N HIS A 401 7.79 14.32 7.62
CA HIS A 401 7.01 13.23 8.22
C HIS A 401 7.91 12.05 8.60
N ALA A 402 8.19 11.91 9.90
CA ALA A 402 8.94 10.78 10.48
C ALA A 402 8.05 9.57 10.82
N ASP A 403 6.76 9.62 10.50
CA ASP A 403 5.77 8.62 10.91
C ASP A 403 5.86 7.34 10.07
N GLN A 404 5.72 6.17 10.72
CA GLN A 404 5.59 4.87 10.05
C GLN A 404 4.45 4.83 9.03
N MET A 405 3.41 5.67 9.21
CA MET A 405 2.22 5.70 8.35
C MET A 405 2.54 5.97 6.87
N PHE A 406 3.50 6.87 6.59
CA PHE A 406 3.84 7.25 5.21
C PHE A 406 4.97 6.41 4.61
N HIS A 407 5.66 5.63 5.45
CA HIS A 407 6.92 4.99 5.10
C HIS A 407 6.83 4.15 3.83
N GLU A 408 5.87 3.24 3.77
CA GLU A 408 5.70 2.34 2.62
C GLU A 408 5.43 3.11 1.33
N SER A 409 4.56 4.12 1.39
CA SER A 409 4.16 4.90 0.21
C SER A 409 5.27 5.87 -0.26
N LEU A 410 6.05 6.44 0.66
CA LEU A 410 7.21 7.26 0.35
C LEU A 410 8.32 6.44 -0.31
N ILE A 411 8.58 5.25 0.24
CA ILE A 411 9.55 4.32 -0.32
C ILE A 411 9.09 3.82 -1.70
N GLU A 412 7.81 3.47 -1.87
CA GLU A 412 7.24 3.10 -3.17
C GLU A 412 7.45 4.21 -4.22
N PHE A 413 7.17 5.48 -3.87
CA PHE A 413 7.42 6.60 -4.77
C PHE A 413 8.90 6.77 -5.13
N GLN A 414 9.80 6.64 -4.14
CA GLN A 414 11.25 6.68 -4.36
C GLN A 414 11.70 5.60 -5.35
N HIS A 415 11.16 4.38 -5.24
CA HIS A 415 11.45 3.29 -6.18
C HIS A 415 10.94 3.60 -7.58
N ILE A 416 9.72 4.13 -7.72
CA ILE A 416 9.16 4.54 -9.02
C ILE A 416 10.08 5.56 -9.70
N VAL A 417 10.56 6.55 -8.95
CA VAL A 417 11.51 7.57 -9.44
C VAL A 417 12.85 6.96 -9.82
N ALA A 418 13.37 6.03 -9.02
CA ALA A 418 14.62 5.33 -9.34
C ALA A 418 14.51 4.55 -10.65
N LEU A 419 13.42 3.77 -10.81
CA LEU A 419 13.15 3.04 -12.05
C LEU A 419 13.01 3.98 -13.25
N ASP A 420 12.40 5.14 -13.07
CA ASP A 420 12.28 6.16 -14.11
C ASP A 420 13.65 6.68 -14.57
N TYR A 421 14.52 7.05 -13.64
CA TYR A 421 15.87 7.52 -13.95
C TYR A 421 16.72 6.44 -14.61
N PHE A 422 16.77 5.22 -14.04
CA PHE A 422 17.57 4.14 -14.61
C PHE A 422 17.05 3.73 -16.00
N LYS A 423 15.73 3.70 -16.21
CA LYS A 423 15.16 3.48 -17.55
C LYS A 423 15.54 4.61 -18.50
N GLY A 424 15.46 5.86 -18.06
CA GLY A 424 15.89 7.02 -18.84
C GLY A 424 17.37 6.98 -19.22
N LYS A 425 18.25 6.48 -18.32
CA LYS A 425 19.68 6.26 -18.56
C LYS A 425 19.93 5.28 -19.71
N HIS A 426 19.12 4.22 -19.80
CA HIS A 426 19.27 3.17 -20.81
C HIS A 426 18.45 3.41 -22.09
N THR A 427 17.56 4.40 -22.09
CA THR A 427 16.77 4.75 -23.28
C THR A 427 17.64 5.55 -24.25
N LYS A 428 17.81 5.07 -25.48
CA LYS A 428 18.65 5.73 -26.49
C LYS A 428 18.03 7.05 -26.95
N VAL A 429 18.90 8.03 -27.19
CA VAL A 429 18.51 9.28 -27.86
C VAL A 429 18.37 9.00 -29.35
N ASP A 430 17.19 9.29 -29.88
CA ASP A 430 16.82 9.05 -31.27
C ASP A 430 16.47 10.37 -31.95
N THR A 431 17.23 10.76 -32.97
CA THR A 431 17.03 11.99 -33.75
C THR A 431 15.84 11.93 -34.70
N GLU A 432 15.32 10.74 -35.00
CA GLU A 432 14.10 10.59 -35.81
C GLU A 432 12.85 10.97 -35.00
N LEU A 433 12.93 10.87 -33.68
CA LEU A 433 11.86 11.30 -32.78
C LEU A 433 11.87 12.83 -32.61
N ALA A 434 10.80 13.48 -33.06
CA ALA A 434 10.66 14.94 -33.03
C ALA A 434 10.93 15.56 -31.65
N THR A 435 10.54 14.88 -30.55
CA THR A 435 10.77 15.38 -29.20
C THR A 435 12.26 15.48 -28.85
N HIS A 436 13.08 14.50 -29.23
CA HIS A 436 14.51 14.52 -28.99
C HIS A 436 15.23 15.48 -29.93
N ALA A 437 14.84 15.51 -31.21
CA ALA A 437 15.38 16.44 -32.20
C ALA A 437 15.18 17.90 -31.77
N ASN A 438 13.97 18.26 -31.34
CA ASN A 438 13.65 19.60 -30.85
C ASN A 438 14.50 19.98 -29.64
N VAL A 439 14.71 19.06 -28.69
CA VAL A 439 15.55 19.31 -27.51
C VAL A 439 17.01 19.57 -27.91
N LEU A 440 17.56 18.80 -28.85
CA LEU A 440 18.91 19.01 -29.38
C LEU A 440 19.03 20.36 -30.11
N ASP A 441 18.05 20.71 -30.93
CA ASP A 441 18.04 21.99 -31.63
C ASP A 441 17.90 23.18 -30.68
N GLU A 442 17.11 23.05 -29.62
CA GLU A 442 17.03 24.05 -28.55
C GLU A 442 18.39 24.24 -27.86
N ILE A 443 19.07 23.15 -27.48
CA ILE A 443 20.42 23.20 -26.88
C ILE A 443 21.39 24.00 -27.77
N TRP A 444 21.39 23.70 -29.07
CA TRP A 444 22.22 24.44 -30.03
C TRP A 444 21.80 25.91 -30.14
N SER A 445 20.50 26.17 -30.31
CA SER A 445 19.99 27.52 -30.49
C SER A 445 20.32 28.44 -29.32
N PHE A 446 20.32 27.91 -28.10
CA PHE A 446 20.64 28.67 -26.89
C PHE A 446 22.13 28.97 -26.72
N ALA A 447 23.02 28.27 -27.44
CA ALA A 447 24.44 28.65 -27.48
C ALA A 447 24.64 29.97 -28.22
N ASP A 448 23.80 30.28 -29.21
CA ASP A 448 23.81 31.51 -30.02
C ASP A 448 25.22 31.89 -30.55
N ILE A 449 25.87 30.91 -31.18
CA ILE A 449 27.20 31.02 -31.79
C ILE A 449 27.14 30.80 -33.31
N SER A 450 28.00 31.50 -34.06
CA SER A 450 28.13 31.34 -35.51
C SER A 450 28.94 30.10 -35.88
N SER A 451 28.39 29.20 -36.69
CA SER A 451 29.13 28.05 -37.25
C SER A 451 29.99 28.54 -38.42
N ASN A 452 31.26 28.86 -38.13
CA ASN A 452 32.23 29.32 -39.14
C ASN A 452 32.98 28.14 -39.79
N GLY A 453 32.25 27.18 -40.37
CA GLY A 453 32.82 25.97 -40.98
C GLY A 453 33.22 24.87 -39.97
N ASP A 454 33.17 25.17 -38.68
CA ASP A 454 33.33 24.20 -37.60
C ASP A 454 32.08 23.37 -37.35
N LYS A 455 32.36 22.12 -37.04
CA LYS A 455 31.48 21.03 -36.63
C LYS A 455 30.61 21.48 -35.42
N LYS A 456 29.29 21.65 -35.68
CA LYS A 456 28.24 22.20 -34.78
C LYS A 456 28.36 21.69 -33.34
N TRP A 457 28.40 20.38 -33.17
CA TRP A 457 28.32 19.75 -31.85
C TRP A 457 29.66 19.81 -31.10
N ARG A 458 30.78 19.77 -31.82
CA ARG A 458 32.12 19.95 -31.23
C ARG A 458 32.30 21.33 -30.60
N LEU A 459 31.68 22.38 -31.16
CA LEU A 459 31.75 23.74 -30.61
C LEU A 459 31.14 23.85 -29.20
N ILE A 460 30.13 23.05 -28.89
CA ILE A 460 29.51 23.00 -27.55
C ILE A 460 30.09 21.88 -26.66
N GLY A 461 31.19 21.26 -27.09
CA GLY A 461 31.98 20.34 -26.27
C GLY A 461 31.59 18.86 -26.38
N PHE A 462 30.90 18.44 -27.45
CA PHE A 462 30.86 17.02 -27.82
C PHE A 462 32.20 16.59 -28.46
N LEU A 463 32.57 15.32 -28.33
CA LEU A 463 33.73 14.77 -29.02
C LEU A 463 33.48 14.62 -30.52
N THR A 464 32.25 14.25 -30.88
CA THR A 464 31.81 13.92 -32.24
C THR A 464 30.70 14.84 -32.74
N GLU A 465 30.42 14.79 -34.04
CA GLU A 465 29.24 15.47 -34.63
C GLU A 465 27.95 14.67 -34.50
N THR A 466 28.00 13.57 -33.77
CA THR A 466 26.90 12.66 -33.55
C THR A 466 26.64 12.56 -32.04
N PRO A 467 25.95 13.55 -31.44
CA PRO A 467 25.68 13.59 -30.00
C PRO A 467 25.06 12.31 -29.45
N THR A 468 24.27 11.62 -30.26
CA THR A 468 23.57 10.38 -29.91
C THR A 468 24.51 9.26 -29.46
N ILE A 469 25.72 9.18 -30.02
CA ILE A 469 26.71 8.16 -29.63
C ILE A 469 27.23 8.42 -28.22
N GLU A 470 27.57 9.66 -27.90
CA GLU A 470 28.10 10.01 -26.57
C GLU A 470 27.00 10.00 -25.50
N LEU A 471 25.79 10.44 -25.89
CA LEU A 471 24.62 10.39 -25.03
C LEU A 471 24.17 8.94 -24.76
N SER A 472 24.62 7.92 -25.50
CA SER A 472 24.19 6.54 -25.28
C SER A 472 24.52 6.01 -23.88
N ARG A 473 25.51 6.59 -23.19
CA ARG A 473 25.89 6.20 -21.81
C ARG A 473 24.88 6.68 -20.76
N VAL A 474 24.25 7.81 -21.00
CA VAL A 474 23.33 8.50 -20.06
C VAL A 474 21.90 8.62 -20.58
N GLY A 475 21.66 8.20 -21.82
CA GLY A 475 20.39 8.12 -22.49
C GLY A 475 19.63 9.43 -22.58
N VAL A 476 18.31 9.30 -22.70
CA VAL A 476 17.35 10.41 -22.69
C VAL A 476 17.41 11.18 -21.37
N LEU A 477 17.75 10.52 -20.25
CA LEU A 477 17.88 11.20 -18.96
C LEU A 477 18.99 12.26 -18.98
N GLY A 478 20.16 11.94 -19.51
CA GLY A 478 21.26 12.89 -19.62
C GLY A 478 20.93 14.06 -20.56
N LEU A 479 20.27 13.77 -21.69
CA LEU A 479 19.78 14.81 -22.60
C LEU A 479 18.79 15.76 -21.91
N ALA A 480 17.81 15.21 -21.19
CA ALA A 480 16.78 15.98 -20.50
C ALA A 480 17.37 16.87 -19.39
N ASN A 481 18.29 16.34 -18.57
CA ASN A 481 18.94 17.13 -17.52
C ASN A 481 19.83 18.24 -18.08
N PHE A 482 20.54 17.97 -19.17
CA PHE A 482 21.36 18.98 -19.83
C PHE A 482 20.50 20.11 -20.42
N HIS A 483 19.41 19.75 -21.08
CA HIS A 483 18.42 20.70 -21.59
C HIS A 483 17.76 21.51 -20.47
N PHE A 484 17.37 20.87 -19.37
CA PHE A 484 16.82 21.54 -18.19
C PHE A 484 17.79 22.60 -17.63
N PHE A 485 19.07 22.24 -17.46
CA PHE A 485 20.10 23.17 -17.03
C PHE A 485 20.19 24.39 -17.95
N ILE A 486 20.26 24.18 -19.26
CA ILE A 486 20.36 25.27 -20.23
C ILE A 486 19.10 26.14 -20.22
N CYS A 487 17.92 25.54 -20.20
CA CYS A 487 16.64 26.27 -20.18
C CYS A 487 16.52 27.19 -18.97
N LYS A 488 16.96 26.73 -17.80
CA LYS A 488 16.97 27.51 -16.56
C LYS A 488 18.07 28.58 -16.53
N ASN A 489 19.17 28.35 -17.23
CA ASN A 489 20.39 29.16 -17.16
C ASN A 489 20.90 29.65 -18.52
N ARG A 490 19.99 30.06 -19.42
CA ARG A 490 20.32 30.41 -20.83
C ARG A 490 21.48 31.40 -20.99
N LYS A 491 21.45 32.50 -20.23
CA LYS A 491 22.49 33.55 -20.30
C LYS A 491 23.86 33.04 -19.81
N GLU A 492 23.86 32.30 -18.72
CA GLU A 492 25.05 31.69 -18.12
C GLU A 492 25.66 30.66 -19.08
N TYR A 493 24.83 29.80 -19.67
CA TYR A 493 25.26 28.81 -20.66
C TYR A 493 25.90 29.47 -21.89
N ARG A 494 25.21 30.44 -22.50
CA ARG A 494 25.72 31.18 -23.66
C ARG A 494 27.07 31.84 -23.35
N GLN A 495 27.15 32.57 -22.25
CA GLN A 495 28.39 33.25 -21.86
C GLN A 495 29.52 32.23 -21.65
N PHE A 496 29.24 31.13 -20.95
CA PHE A 496 30.22 30.08 -20.72
C PHE A 496 30.75 29.49 -22.02
N VAL A 497 29.87 29.18 -22.98
CA VAL A 497 30.30 28.64 -24.30
C VAL A 497 31.19 29.65 -25.03
N ILE A 498 30.83 30.93 -25.05
CA ILE A 498 31.65 31.98 -25.67
C ILE A 498 33.02 32.08 -24.98
N ASP A 499 33.06 32.07 -23.66
CA ASP A 499 34.30 32.12 -22.88
C ASP A 499 35.20 30.92 -23.18
N GLN A 500 34.63 29.72 -23.35
CA GLN A 500 35.39 28.54 -23.74
C GLN A 500 35.93 28.63 -25.17
N LEU A 501 35.15 29.17 -26.12
CA LEU A 501 35.61 29.33 -27.50
C LEU A 501 36.74 30.37 -27.63
N ALA A 502 36.82 31.32 -26.70
CA ALA A 502 37.93 32.28 -26.63
C ALA A 502 39.26 31.64 -26.18
N LEU A 503 39.23 30.49 -25.50
CA LEU A 503 40.41 29.72 -25.11
C LEU A 503 40.92 28.86 -26.28
N SER A 504 42.19 28.45 -26.24
CA SER A 504 42.71 27.43 -27.17
C SER A 504 42.13 26.06 -26.84
N GLU A 505 41.98 25.20 -27.86
CA GLU A 505 41.29 23.90 -27.77
C GLU A 505 41.74 23.06 -26.56
N GLU A 506 43.04 23.04 -26.26
CA GLU A 506 43.60 22.27 -25.15
C GLU A 506 43.08 22.65 -23.76
N PHE A 507 42.66 23.90 -23.54
CA PHE A 507 42.21 24.40 -22.24
C PHE A 507 40.68 24.48 -22.13
N ARG A 508 39.96 24.25 -23.23
CA ARG A 508 38.49 24.34 -23.25
C ARG A 508 37.87 23.26 -22.38
N CYS A 509 36.97 23.66 -21.49
CA CYS A 509 36.08 22.75 -20.80
C CYS A 509 35.03 22.22 -21.79
N PRO A 510 34.95 20.89 -22.03
CA PRO A 510 33.98 20.34 -22.96
C PRO A 510 32.59 20.28 -22.29
N VAL A 511 31.76 21.32 -22.49
CA VAL A 511 30.48 21.52 -21.78
C VAL A 511 29.54 20.31 -21.89
N ALA A 512 29.24 19.86 -23.11
CA ALA A 512 28.35 18.72 -23.31
C ALA A 512 28.91 17.43 -22.69
N ARG A 513 30.21 17.20 -22.81
CA ARG A 513 30.86 16.04 -22.21
C ARG A 513 30.86 16.09 -20.69
N ALA A 514 31.09 17.26 -20.09
CA ALA A 514 30.97 17.49 -18.66
C ALA A 514 29.55 17.17 -18.17
N ALA A 515 28.52 17.59 -18.91
CA ALA A 515 27.13 17.25 -18.61
C ALA A 515 26.89 15.72 -18.61
N ILE A 516 27.43 14.99 -19.61
CA ILE A 516 27.33 13.52 -19.66
C ILE A 516 28.05 12.89 -18.46
N GLU A 517 29.29 13.28 -18.16
CA GLU A 517 30.04 12.75 -17.01
C GLU A 517 29.34 13.02 -15.68
N VAL A 518 28.80 14.23 -15.49
CA VAL A 518 28.07 14.61 -14.27
C VAL A 518 26.81 13.78 -14.08
N CYS A 519 26.02 13.56 -15.15
CA CYS A 519 24.83 12.72 -15.08
C CYS A 519 25.20 11.28 -14.67
N ASP A 520 26.25 10.72 -15.29
CA ASP A 520 26.70 9.36 -15.02
C ASP A 520 27.20 9.18 -13.57
N VAL A 521 28.04 10.11 -13.11
CA VAL A 521 28.59 10.11 -11.74
C VAL A 521 27.51 10.22 -10.67
N LEU A 522 26.52 11.09 -10.86
CA LEU A 522 25.41 11.22 -9.92
C LEU A 522 24.64 9.91 -9.83
N LEU A 523 24.28 9.31 -10.97
CA LEU A 523 23.56 8.03 -10.99
C LEU A 523 24.36 6.89 -10.36
N ASP A 524 25.68 6.83 -10.59
CA ASP A 524 26.56 5.84 -9.97
C ASP A 524 26.56 5.96 -8.44
N VAL A 525 26.62 7.18 -7.91
CA VAL A 525 26.61 7.42 -6.45
C VAL A 525 25.32 6.90 -5.82
N TRP A 526 24.16 7.17 -6.43
CA TRP A 526 22.88 6.66 -5.91
C TRP A 526 22.69 5.16 -6.17
N GLN A 527 23.19 4.63 -7.28
CA GLN A 527 23.15 3.19 -7.53
C GLN A 527 23.93 2.42 -6.45
N ASP A 528 25.11 2.91 -6.07
CA ASP A 528 25.89 2.35 -4.96
C ASP A 528 25.15 2.49 -3.63
N PHE A 529 24.46 3.61 -3.41
CA PHE A 529 23.66 3.84 -2.21
C PHE A 529 22.50 2.83 -2.10
N PHE A 530 21.73 2.63 -3.17
CA PHE A 530 20.60 1.68 -3.19
C PHE A 530 21.06 0.22 -3.08
N LYS A 531 22.27 -0.11 -3.53
CA LYS A 531 22.86 -1.46 -3.32
C LYS A 531 23.31 -1.70 -1.89
N LYS A 532 23.84 -0.68 -1.20
CA LYS A 532 24.45 -0.81 0.14
C LYS A 532 23.46 -0.61 1.29
N SER A 533 22.43 0.19 1.07
CA SER A 533 21.41 0.47 2.08
C SER A 533 20.21 -0.48 1.94
N VAL A 534 19.55 -0.79 3.05
CA VAL A 534 18.18 -1.32 2.96
C VAL A 534 17.37 -0.22 2.30
N ILE A 535 16.64 -0.54 1.23
CA ILE A 535 15.89 0.43 0.41
C ILE A 535 14.78 1.16 1.21
N SER A 536 14.70 0.93 2.52
CA SER A 536 13.87 1.61 3.49
C SER A 536 14.40 2.99 3.92
N ARG A 537 15.57 3.47 3.46
CA ARG A 537 16.05 4.83 3.81
C ARG A 537 15.53 5.88 2.81
N TYR A 538 14.95 6.96 3.33
CA TYR A 538 14.52 8.10 2.51
C TYR A 538 15.72 8.81 1.90
N GLN A 539 15.60 9.19 0.63
CA GLN A 539 16.59 9.94 -0.14
C GLN A 539 15.90 11.16 -0.77
N PRO A 540 15.54 12.19 0.02
CA PRO A 540 14.82 13.37 -0.48
C PRO A 540 15.61 14.12 -1.55
N LEU A 541 16.95 14.21 -1.41
CA LEU A 541 17.82 14.82 -2.43
C LEU A 541 17.75 14.09 -3.77
N PHE A 542 17.63 12.75 -3.79
CA PHE A 542 17.54 11.97 -5.02
C PHE A 542 16.32 12.37 -5.87
N LEU A 543 15.21 12.74 -5.24
CA LEU A 543 14.02 13.22 -5.94
C LEU A 543 14.26 14.57 -6.64
N LEU A 544 15.26 15.34 -6.21
CA LEU A 544 15.66 16.66 -6.74
C LEU A 544 16.83 16.56 -7.73
N PHE A 545 16.91 15.48 -8.51
CA PHE A 545 18.04 15.16 -9.38
C PHE A 545 18.42 16.28 -10.35
N GLU A 546 17.45 16.98 -10.95
CA GLU A 546 17.70 18.09 -11.88
C GLU A 546 18.46 19.26 -11.23
N GLU A 547 18.13 19.58 -9.97
CA GLU A 547 18.82 20.63 -9.22
C GLU A 547 20.22 20.16 -8.80
N LEU A 548 20.35 18.91 -8.35
CA LEU A 548 21.64 18.30 -8.05
C LEU A 548 22.56 18.27 -9.28
N PHE A 549 22.01 17.92 -10.44
CA PHE A 549 22.71 17.94 -11.72
C PHE A 549 23.22 19.35 -12.04
N ALA A 550 22.35 20.36 -11.94
CA ALA A 550 22.72 21.75 -12.22
C ALA A 550 23.79 22.29 -11.27
N ILE A 551 23.75 21.94 -9.99
CA ILE A 551 24.77 22.31 -9.00
C ILE A 551 26.09 21.60 -9.31
N THR A 552 26.02 20.31 -9.60
CA THR A 552 27.18 19.47 -9.84
C THR A 552 27.89 19.84 -11.15
N LEU A 553 27.15 20.23 -12.18
CA LEU A 553 27.72 20.72 -13.44
C LEU A 553 28.48 22.03 -13.27
N ARG A 554 27.95 22.97 -12.47
CA ARG A 554 28.71 24.18 -12.09
C ARG A 554 29.96 23.86 -11.30
N ALA A 555 29.86 22.92 -10.36
CA ALA A 555 31.00 22.46 -9.59
C ALA A 555 32.07 21.82 -10.50
N PHE A 556 31.66 21.07 -11.53
CA PHE A 556 32.56 20.54 -12.55
C PHE A 556 33.31 21.67 -13.27
N PHE A 557 32.61 22.71 -13.74
CA PHE A 557 33.26 23.83 -14.43
C PHE A 557 34.28 24.54 -13.53
N ARG A 558 33.93 24.73 -12.25
CA ARG A 558 34.87 25.26 -11.26
C ARG A 558 36.10 24.36 -11.09
N PHE A 559 35.90 23.05 -10.92
CA PHE A 559 37.01 22.10 -10.76
C PHE A 559 37.89 21.98 -12.00
N TRP A 560 37.31 22.13 -13.19
CA TRP A 560 38.08 22.18 -14.43
C TRP A 560 39.15 23.27 -14.39
N VAL A 561 38.75 24.47 -13.96
CA VAL A 561 39.63 25.64 -13.82
C VAL A 561 40.59 25.45 -12.64
N ASP A 562 40.09 25.09 -11.45
CA ASP A 562 40.92 24.95 -10.23
C ASP A 562 41.99 23.85 -10.36
N MET A 563 41.74 22.84 -11.22
CA MET A 563 42.67 21.73 -11.46
C MET A 563 43.58 21.96 -12.68
N ASP A 564 43.49 23.11 -13.35
CA ASP A 564 44.19 23.42 -14.60
C ASP A 564 44.08 22.26 -15.62
N ALA A 565 42.86 21.76 -15.78
CA ALA A 565 42.59 20.57 -16.57
C ALA A 565 42.67 20.86 -18.08
N ARG A 566 43.17 19.88 -18.84
CA ARG A 566 43.26 19.94 -20.30
C ARG A 566 42.22 19.06 -20.95
N GLN A 567 41.89 19.34 -22.21
CA GLN A 567 40.92 18.59 -23.02
C GLN A 567 41.47 17.20 -23.44
N SER A 568 41.76 16.35 -22.47
CA SER A 568 42.18 14.96 -22.64
C SER A 568 41.35 14.02 -21.77
N GLU A 569 41.25 12.76 -22.19
CA GLU A 569 40.44 11.75 -21.50
C GLU A 569 40.86 11.54 -20.03
N SER A 570 42.17 11.52 -19.77
CA SER A 570 42.72 11.29 -18.44
C SER A 570 42.41 12.44 -17.49
N GLU A 571 42.41 13.68 -18.00
CA GLU A 571 42.15 14.88 -17.20
C GLU A 571 40.67 15.00 -16.87
N ILE A 572 39.78 14.69 -17.81
CA ILE A 572 38.34 14.59 -17.54
C ILE A 572 38.09 13.56 -16.43
N LYS A 573 38.66 12.35 -16.55
CA LYS A 573 38.55 11.31 -15.53
C LYS A 573 39.09 11.75 -14.16
N ARG A 574 40.17 12.55 -14.15
CA ARG A 574 40.74 13.12 -12.93
C ARG A 574 39.77 14.08 -12.25
N VAL A 575 39.18 15.02 -13.00
CA VAL A 575 38.16 15.96 -12.49
C VAL A 575 36.94 15.20 -11.99
N VAL A 576 36.45 14.23 -12.76
CA VAL A 576 35.32 13.35 -12.40
C VAL A 576 35.59 12.57 -11.12
N ALA A 577 36.78 12.00 -10.95
CA ALA A 577 37.12 11.24 -9.74
C ALA A 577 37.12 12.13 -8.48
N THR A 578 37.70 13.34 -8.57
CA THR A 578 37.64 14.33 -7.48
C THR A 578 36.20 14.75 -7.18
N LEU A 579 35.41 15.00 -8.23
CA LEU A 579 34.00 15.37 -8.10
C LEU A 579 33.18 14.26 -7.42
N LYS A 580 33.33 13.01 -7.85
CA LYS A 580 32.66 11.84 -7.25
C LYS A 580 33.00 11.70 -5.77
N SER A 581 34.28 11.83 -5.42
CA SER A 581 34.73 11.75 -4.02
C SER A 581 34.09 12.86 -3.17
N HIS A 582 34.01 14.09 -3.71
CA HIS A 582 33.40 15.22 -3.03
C HIS A 582 31.88 15.06 -2.86
N ILE A 583 31.17 14.56 -3.87
CA ILE A 583 29.73 14.26 -3.79
C ILE A 583 29.47 13.24 -2.68
N VAL A 584 30.21 12.12 -2.66
CA VAL A 584 30.04 11.07 -1.65
C VAL A 584 30.31 11.62 -0.25
N SER A 585 31.40 12.38 -0.06
CA SER A 585 31.72 13.00 1.22
C SER A 585 30.64 13.99 1.67
N THR A 586 30.10 14.77 0.74
CA THR A 586 29.06 15.77 1.02
C THR A 586 27.76 15.09 1.44
N LEU A 587 27.30 14.09 0.68
CA LEU A 587 26.09 13.34 1.00
C LEU A 587 26.19 12.59 2.33
N GLN A 588 27.38 12.11 2.71
CA GLN A 588 27.61 11.48 4.02
C GLN A 588 27.63 12.48 5.18
N SER A 589 27.94 13.75 4.91
CA SER A 589 27.98 14.81 5.93
C SER A 589 26.62 15.44 6.20
N ILE A 590 25.73 15.42 5.21
CA ILE A 590 24.35 15.93 5.33
C ILE A 590 23.55 14.94 6.17
N SER A 591 23.01 15.40 7.30
CA SER A 591 22.18 14.55 8.16
C SER A 591 20.79 14.32 7.57
N ASP A 592 20.16 13.18 7.90
CA ASP A 592 18.86 12.81 7.32
C ASP A 592 17.72 13.79 7.70
N ASP A 593 17.86 14.50 8.82
CA ASP A 593 16.85 15.45 9.34
C ASP A 593 17.04 16.89 8.84
N GLU A 594 18.03 17.13 7.97
CA GLU A 594 18.33 18.46 7.46
C GLU A 594 17.30 18.93 6.41
N LYS A 595 16.34 19.74 6.89
CA LYS A 595 15.34 20.44 6.05
C LYS A 595 15.95 21.34 4.96
N VAL A 596 17.26 21.63 5.03
CA VAL A 596 18.01 22.54 4.15
C VAL A 596 19.10 21.78 3.36
N ALA A 597 18.97 20.45 3.25
CA ALA A 597 19.95 19.57 2.60
C ALA A 597 20.41 20.04 1.20
N LEU A 598 19.51 20.58 0.37
CA LEU A 598 19.86 21.07 -0.96
C LEU A 598 20.77 22.31 -0.93
N ASP A 599 20.55 23.24 -0.01
CA ASP A 599 21.40 24.44 0.15
C ASP A 599 22.75 24.08 0.80
N LEU A 600 22.77 23.10 1.70
CA LEU A 600 24.03 22.56 2.22
C LEU A 600 24.84 21.87 1.12
N PHE A 601 24.19 21.08 0.27
CA PHE A 601 24.81 20.51 -0.92
C PHE A 601 25.32 21.60 -1.87
N TYR A 602 24.52 22.63 -2.14
CA TYR A 602 24.95 23.79 -2.96
C TYR A 602 26.21 24.45 -2.41
N LYS A 603 26.23 24.77 -1.10
CA LYS A 603 27.37 25.41 -0.43
C LYS A 603 28.61 24.52 -0.49
N ALA A 604 28.47 23.24 -0.15
CA ALA A 604 29.58 22.29 -0.21
C ALA A 604 30.14 22.15 -1.63
N MET A 605 29.28 22.06 -2.64
CA MET A 605 29.71 21.84 -4.03
C MET A 605 30.32 23.07 -4.70
N LEU A 606 29.95 24.29 -4.30
CA LEU A 606 30.38 25.53 -4.97
C LEU A 606 31.25 26.47 -4.13
N GLN A 607 31.31 26.30 -2.81
CA GLN A 607 32.06 27.18 -1.90
C GLN A 607 33.25 26.50 -1.24
N THR A 608 33.29 25.17 -1.14
CA THR A 608 34.44 24.45 -0.57
C THR A 608 35.65 24.54 -1.51
N SER A 609 36.82 24.88 -0.96
CA SER A 609 38.06 25.01 -1.73
C SER A 609 38.62 23.65 -2.16
N LEU A 610 39.33 23.60 -3.29
CA LEU A 610 39.95 22.37 -3.79
C LEU A 610 40.98 21.78 -2.81
N THR A 611 41.67 22.62 -2.02
CA THR A 611 42.61 22.19 -0.99
C THR A 611 41.91 21.43 0.13
N ASP A 612 40.74 21.92 0.57
CA ASP A 612 39.96 21.25 1.61
C ASP A 612 39.42 19.92 1.11
N ILE A 613 38.92 19.88 -0.14
CA ILE A 613 38.42 18.66 -0.79
C ILE A 613 39.52 17.60 -0.86
N ARG A 614 40.71 17.97 -1.34
CA ARG A 614 41.86 17.05 -1.41
C ARG A 614 42.29 16.56 -0.01
N SER A 615 42.24 17.43 1.00
CA SER A 615 42.54 17.05 2.38
C SER A 615 41.52 16.04 2.94
N ALA A 616 40.24 16.23 2.64
CA ALA A 616 39.16 15.32 3.03
C ALA A 616 39.29 13.98 2.29
N GLN A 617 39.60 14.01 0.99
CA GLN A 617 39.87 12.80 0.20
C GLN A 617 41.04 12.00 0.77
N LEU A 618 42.14 12.66 1.16
CA LEU A 618 43.28 11.99 1.78
C LEU A 618 42.90 11.35 3.13
N LYS A 619 42.08 12.02 3.95
CA LYS A 619 41.57 11.45 5.21
C LYS A 619 40.71 10.22 4.95
N MET A 620 39.80 10.27 3.97
CA MET A 620 38.96 9.12 3.60
C MET A 620 39.80 7.95 3.07
N ASN A 621 40.79 8.20 2.22
CA ASN A 621 41.68 7.16 1.69
C ASN A 621 42.48 6.48 2.80
N LYS A 622 43.07 7.26 3.72
CA LYS A 622 43.77 6.72 4.89
C LYS A 622 42.85 5.88 5.77
N GLN A 623 41.61 6.33 5.96
CA GLN A 623 40.60 5.57 6.70
C GLN A 623 40.29 4.25 5.97
N ALA A 624 40.10 4.28 4.65
CA ALA A 624 39.83 3.10 3.85
C ALA A 624 40.99 2.09 3.89
N GLU A 625 42.24 2.55 3.71
CA GLU A 625 43.44 1.72 3.81
C GLU A 625 43.53 1.05 5.19
N MET A 626 43.32 1.81 6.27
CA MET A 626 43.27 1.27 7.63
C MET A 626 42.18 0.20 7.78
N THR A 627 41.02 0.37 7.13
CA THR A 627 39.94 -0.63 7.17
C THR A 627 40.21 -1.90 6.35
N THR A 628 41.24 -1.91 5.51
CA THR A 628 41.66 -3.07 4.69
C THR A 628 42.89 -3.79 5.25
N CYS A 629 43.57 -3.21 6.25
CA CYS A 629 44.71 -3.84 6.90
C CYS A 629 44.30 -5.15 7.60
N SER A 630 45.18 -6.16 7.56
CA SER A 630 44.96 -7.48 8.16
C SER A 630 44.57 -7.39 9.64
N ASP A 631 45.26 -6.55 10.41
CA ASP A 631 45.00 -6.38 11.85
C ASP A 631 43.61 -5.80 12.10
N TYR A 632 43.19 -4.81 11.30
CA TYR A 632 41.84 -4.26 11.37
C TYR A 632 40.80 -5.28 10.95
N LEU A 633 41.03 -6.06 9.89
CA LEU A 633 40.09 -7.10 9.44
C LEU A 633 39.95 -8.21 10.49
N GLN A 634 41.03 -8.60 11.15
CA GLN A 634 41.02 -9.58 12.24
C GLN A 634 40.30 -9.01 13.47
N ALA A 635 40.60 -7.77 13.86
CA ALA A 635 39.90 -7.10 14.94
C ALA A 635 38.41 -6.91 14.63
N LYS A 636 38.06 -6.50 13.41
CA LYS A 636 36.68 -6.37 12.93
C LYS A 636 35.98 -7.72 12.87
N ALA A 637 36.65 -8.81 12.50
CA ALA A 637 36.08 -10.15 12.53
C ALA A 637 35.79 -10.59 13.97
N ALA A 638 36.72 -10.36 14.90
CA ALA A 638 36.56 -10.66 16.33
C ALA A 638 35.45 -9.80 16.98
N ILE A 639 35.42 -8.50 16.68
CA ILE A 639 34.37 -7.57 17.11
C ILE A 639 33.05 -7.95 16.47
N ASN A 640 33.00 -8.31 15.19
CA ASN A 640 31.76 -8.75 14.54
C ASN A 640 31.26 -10.07 15.11
N SER A 641 32.12 -11.02 15.47
CA SER A 641 31.69 -12.23 16.18
C SER A 641 31.14 -11.89 17.56
N SER A 642 31.81 -11.00 18.30
CA SER A 642 31.37 -10.54 19.62
C SER A 642 30.08 -9.73 19.55
N ALA A 643 29.94 -8.86 18.54
CA ALA A 643 28.76 -8.05 18.28
C ALA A 643 27.61 -8.90 17.76
N ARG A 644 27.87 -9.95 16.97
CA ARG A 644 26.85 -10.95 16.58
C ARG A 644 26.37 -11.70 17.81
N GLU A 645 27.26 -12.12 18.69
CA GLU A 645 26.88 -12.75 19.95
C GLU A 645 26.08 -11.77 20.81
N PHE A 646 26.50 -10.51 20.93
CA PHE A 646 25.75 -9.48 21.64
C PHE A 646 24.37 -9.24 21.03
N ILE A 647 24.25 -9.09 19.70
CA ILE A 647 22.98 -8.95 19.00
C ILE A 647 22.13 -10.20 19.19
N PHE A 648 22.73 -11.39 19.16
CA PHE A 648 22.04 -12.65 19.41
C PHE A 648 21.48 -12.69 20.84
N GLN A 649 22.27 -12.32 21.84
CA GLN A 649 21.84 -12.18 23.23
C GLN A 649 20.75 -11.10 23.38
N GLN A 650 20.90 -9.94 22.74
CA GLN A 650 19.89 -8.87 22.73
C GLN A 650 18.58 -9.33 22.07
N ARG A 651 18.66 -10.07 20.97
CA ARG A 651 17.49 -10.68 20.31
C ARG A 651 16.85 -11.74 21.20
N ILE A 652 17.64 -12.58 21.88
CA ILE A 652 17.12 -13.51 22.88
C ILE A 652 16.42 -12.76 24.01
N LEU A 653 17.01 -11.69 24.55
CA LEU A 653 16.39 -10.85 25.57
C LEU A 653 15.09 -10.21 25.05
N THR A 654 15.07 -9.74 23.81
CA THR A 654 13.88 -9.20 23.16
C THR A 654 12.80 -10.29 23.01
N MET A 655 13.16 -11.49 22.56
CA MET A 655 12.25 -12.63 22.47
C MET A 655 11.75 -13.10 23.85
N ARG A 656 12.58 -13.06 24.89
CA ARG A 656 12.18 -13.37 26.28
C ARG A 656 11.27 -12.30 26.88
N ARG A 657 11.54 -11.03 26.59
CA ARG A 657 10.66 -9.89 26.89
C ARG A 657 9.34 -9.98 26.10
N GLY A 658 9.39 -10.65 24.96
CA GLY A 658 8.28 -10.88 24.07
C GLY A 658 7.84 -9.64 23.33
N ASP A 659 6.87 -9.79 22.45
CA ASP A 659 6.16 -8.63 21.90
C ASP A 659 4.71 -8.96 21.60
N PHE A 660 3.93 -7.89 21.44
CA PHE A 660 2.52 -7.94 21.18
C PHE A 660 2.27 -8.04 19.67
N PHE A 661 1.55 -9.07 19.26
CA PHE A 661 1.16 -9.29 17.88
C PHE A 661 -0.35 -9.20 17.79
N SER A 662 -0.84 -8.35 16.89
CA SER A 662 -2.27 -8.32 16.58
C SER A 662 -2.61 -9.62 15.89
N MET A 663 -3.45 -10.45 16.50
CA MET A 663 -3.97 -11.62 15.82
C MET A 663 -5.02 -11.15 14.81
N ALA A 664 -4.88 -11.56 13.56
CA ALA A 664 -5.98 -11.51 12.62
C ALA A 664 -7.00 -12.54 13.11
N ASN A 665 -7.97 -12.11 13.92
CA ASN A 665 -9.07 -12.99 14.29
C ASN A 665 -9.84 -13.32 13.01
N ASN A 666 -9.97 -14.62 12.73
CA ASN A 666 -10.95 -15.10 11.76
C ASN A 666 -12.39 -14.89 12.24
N ASP A 667 -12.60 -14.43 13.48
CA ASP A 667 -13.92 -14.20 14.06
C ASP A 667 -14.23 -12.76 14.51
N LYS A 668 -15.49 -12.41 14.22
CA LYS A 668 -16.16 -11.10 14.20
C LYS A 668 -16.37 -10.43 15.57
N SER A 669 -15.34 -10.35 16.42
CA SER A 669 -15.38 -9.58 17.67
C SER A 669 -14.55 -8.31 17.55
N ARG A 670 -15.12 -7.16 17.91
CA ARG A 670 -14.44 -5.84 17.99
C ARG A 670 -13.26 -5.79 18.97
N SER A 671 -13.04 -6.84 19.77
CA SER A 671 -11.85 -6.96 20.60
C SER A 671 -10.66 -7.36 19.72
N LYS A 672 -9.75 -6.41 19.45
CA LYS A 672 -8.43 -6.72 18.89
C LYS A 672 -7.71 -7.62 19.89
N THR A 673 -7.83 -8.93 19.73
CA THR A 673 -7.09 -9.85 20.58
C THR A 673 -5.62 -9.73 20.23
N VAL A 674 -4.86 -9.25 21.20
CA VAL A 674 -3.43 -9.10 21.07
C VAL A 674 -2.79 -10.30 21.73
N ARG A 675 -1.99 -11.03 20.97
CA ARG A 675 -1.22 -12.16 21.48
C ARG A 675 0.18 -11.69 21.85
N LEU A 676 0.55 -11.85 23.10
CA LEU A 676 1.93 -11.66 23.55
C LEU A 676 2.67 -12.98 23.37
N TYR A 677 3.68 -13.01 22.52
CA TYR A 677 4.62 -14.14 22.42
C TYR A 677 5.84 -13.86 23.27
N LYS A 678 6.27 -14.84 24.09
CA LYS A 678 7.52 -14.79 24.84
C LYS A 678 8.27 -16.10 24.76
N LEU A 679 9.59 -16.01 24.73
CA LEU A 679 10.44 -17.17 24.89
C LEU A 679 10.57 -17.54 26.37
N ASN A 680 10.44 -18.83 26.69
CA ASN A 680 10.59 -19.31 28.07
C ASN A 680 12.01 -19.04 28.62
N ALA A 681 12.17 -19.12 29.95
CA ALA A 681 13.46 -18.84 30.60
C ALA A 681 14.63 -19.72 30.11
N LYS A 682 14.32 -20.91 29.59
CA LYS A 682 15.31 -21.86 29.04
C LYS A 682 15.59 -21.67 27.54
N CYS A 683 15.00 -20.66 26.90
CA CYS A 683 15.14 -20.36 25.47
C CYS A 683 14.79 -21.52 24.51
N THR A 684 13.92 -22.43 24.95
CA THR A 684 13.61 -23.68 24.23
C THR A 684 12.19 -23.75 23.71
N LYS A 685 11.28 -22.93 24.23
CA LYS A 685 9.86 -22.94 23.86
C LYS A 685 9.34 -21.52 23.74
N LEU A 686 8.59 -21.27 22.68
CA LEU A 686 7.81 -20.05 22.50
C LEU A 686 6.45 -20.25 23.21
N MET A 687 6.17 -19.37 24.16
CA MET A 687 4.95 -19.29 24.96
C MET A 687 4.11 -18.12 24.48
N TRP A 688 2.81 -18.16 24.70
CA TRP A 688 1.94 -17.04 24.37
C TRP A 688 0.74 -16.93 25.29
N ILE A 689 0.19 -15.72 25.37
CA ILE A 689 -1.06 -15.43 26.06
C ILE A 689 -1.87 -14.42 25.23
N ASP A 690 -3.18 -14.61 25.21
CA ASP A 690 -4.10 -13.70 24.52
C ASP A 690 -4.69 -12.68 25.48
N PHE A 691 -4.76 -11.43 25.04
CA PHE A 691 -5.43 -10.35 25.73
C PHE A 691 -6.52 -9.75 24.85
N GLU A 692 -7.66 -9.38 25.44
CA GLU A 692 -8.75 -8.73 24.69
C GLU A 692 -8.40 -7.31 24.20
N ASN A 693 -7.42 -6.64 24.84
CA ASN A 693 -6.83 -5.34 24.49
C ASN A 693 -5.34 -5.33 24.85
N THR A 694 -4.53 -4.46 24.26
CA THR A 694 -3.10 -4.30 24.59
C THR A 694 -2.93 -3.85 26.05
N PRO A 695 -2.51 -4.72 26.98
CA PRO A 695 -2.31 -4.33 28.38
C PRO A 695 -1.04 -3.50 28.53
N THR A 696 -0.90 -2.79 29.66
CA THR A 696 0.41 -2.27 30.06
C THR A 696 1.35 -3.45 30.35
N ARG A 697 2.66 -3.24 30.15
CA ARG A 697 3.63 -4.33 30.17
C ARG A 697 3.72 -5.02 31.52
N ASP A 698 3.58 -4.27 32.61
CA ASP A 698 3.60 -4.80 33.97
C ASP A 698 2.41 -5.76 34.21
N VAL A 699 1.23 -5.39 33.73
CA VAL A 699 0.02 -6.22 33.81
C VAL A 699 0.13 -7.48 32.95
N ALA A 700 0.82 -7.38 31.80
CA ALA A 700 1.07 -8.53 30.92
C ALA A 700 2.05 -9.52 31.55
N ASP A 701 3.09 -9.01 32.21
CA ASP A 701 4.16 -9.78 32.83
C ASP A 701 3.67 -10.51 34.09
N ASP A 702 2.82 -9.86 34.91
CA ASP A 702 2.17 -10.45 36.09
C ASP A 702 1.17 -11.56 35.75
N LYS A 703 0.52 -11.47 34.58
CA LYS A 703 -0.46 -12.47 34.09
C LYS A 703 0.15 -13.60 33.26
N PHE A 704 1.43 -13.50 32.93
CA PHE A 704 2.17 -14.53 32.18
C PHE A 704 2.52 -15.85 32.92
N PRO A 705 2.23 -16.10 34.23
CA PRO A 705 2.80 -17.27 34.88
C PRO A 705 2.36 -18.66 34.39
N ASN A 706 1.26 -18.85 33.66
CA ASN A 706 0.86 -20.20 33.20
C ASN A 706 -0.04 -20.19 31.95
N HIS A 707 0.23 -21.13 31.03
CA HIS A 707 -0.55 -21.59 29.87
C HIS A 707 -0.07 -21.19 28.46
N GLY A 708 -0.16 -22.17 27.52
CA GLY A 708 0.14 -22.04 26.09
C GLY A 708 1.52 -22.58 25.66
N ILE A 709 1.72 -23.90 25.59
CA ILE A 709 2.94 -24.50 25.02
C ILE A 709 2.73 -24.74 23.52
N PHE A 710 3.45 -24.03 22.66
CA PHE A 710 3.61 -24.44 21.27
C PHE A 710 4.76 -25.46 21.18
N ASN A 711 4.44 -26.73 20.91
CA ASN A 711 5.45 -27.73 20.51
C ASN A 711 5.72 -27.59 19.00
N ALA A 712 6.19 -26.42 18.55
CA ALA A 712 6.93 -26.41 17.30
C ALA A 712 8.32 -26.94 17.62
N LYS A 713 8.69 -28.08 17.04
CA LYS A 713 10.09 -28.30 16.70
C LYS A 713 10.48 -27.09 15.85
N LEU A 714 11.23 -26.16 16.43
CA LEU A 714 12.00 -25.19 15.66
C LEU A 714 12.88 -26.04 14.75
N PHE A 715 12.47 -26.20 13.49
CA PHE A 715 13.34 -26.68 12.44
C PHE A 715 14.42 -25.61 12.28
N CYS A 716 15.43 -25.68 13.13
CA CYS A 716 16.71 -25.08 12.86
C CYS A 716 17.38 -25.95 11.80
N SER A 717 16.82 -25.97 10.59
CA SER A 717 17.63 -26.36 9.44
C SER A 717 18.65 -25.25 9.29
N SER A 718 19.88 -25.56 9.67
CA SER A 718 21.08 -24.78 9.42
C SER A 718 21.32 -24.63 7.92
N LYS A 719 20.47 -23.86 7.26
CA LYS A 719 20.81 -23.17 6.03
C LYS A 719 20.58 -21.69 6.31
N PRO A 720 21.63 -20.87 6.38
CA PRO A 720 21.44 -19.43 6.34
C PRO A 720 20.72 -19.13 5.03
N TYR A 721 19.53 -18.53 5.13
CA TYR A 721 18.94 -17.80 4.01
C TYR A 721 19.84 -16.57 3.79
N PHE A 722 20.99 -16.79 3.16
CA PHE A 722 21.62 -15.75 2.36
C PHE A 722 20.66 -15.54 1.19
N LEU A 723 20.06 -14.36 1.11
CA LEU A 723 19.64 -13.79 -0.16
C LEU A 723 20.85 -13.93 -1.08
N SER A 724 20.76 -14.82 -2.07
CA SER A 724 21.77 -15.01 -3.08
C SER A 724 22.03 -13.67 -3.74
N SER A 725 23.28 -13.23 -3.64
CA SER A 725 23.84 -12.10 -4.35
C SER A 725 23.98 -12.44 -5.83
N ASP A 726 22.85 -12.54 -6.52
CA ASP A 726 22.75 -12.52 -7.98
C ASP A 726 21.40 -11.88 -8.34
N CYS A 727 21.38 -10.55 -8.39
CA CYS A 727 20.50 -9.69 -9.19
C CYS A 727 21.15 -8.30 -9.29
#